data_AF-A0A3D0C3B5-F1
#
_entry.id   AF-A0A3D0C3B5-F1
#
_cell.length_a   1.000
_cell.length_b   1.000
_cell.length_c   1.000
_cell.angle_alpha   90.00
_cell.angle_beta   90.00
_cell.angle_gamma   90.00
#
_symmetry.space_group_name_H-M   'P 1'
#
loop_
_entity.id
_entity.type
_entity.pdbx_description
1 polymer ?
#
loop_
_entity_poly.entity_id
_entity_poly.type
_entity_poly.pdbx_seq_one_letter_code
_entity_poly.pdbx_strand_id
1 'polypeptide(L)'
;IVERKQIPQWFIKITAYAEELLEDLDQLTEWPEQVKTMQRNWIGRSQGVEMTFAVADSTESFDIYTTRPDTLMGVTYVALAAQHPLAVAAAVDNADLAAFIDECKNSKTTEADMAAMEKKGVDTGLKAIHPLTGELVPVWAANFVLMDYGSGAVMSVPGHDQRDYEFALKYDLTIKQVIAGQESDDIAKAAITEKSTLINSGEFDGLDFEQAFKAISDKLISENKGKTTTNYRLRDWGVSRQRYWGTPIPMINLANGESVPVPENELPVVLPEDVVMNGTTSPIKADPEWAKTLYNGEEALRETDTFDTFMESSWYYARYCSPNDDTQMIDPAKANYWLPVDQYIGGIEHAILHLLYSRFFHKLLRDVGLVKCDEPFKKLLCQGMVLAETYYREADNGAQEWIAPNDVTVERDDKGQITSSVSKLDGQPVLSAGMSKMSKSKNNGIDPQEVIEKYGADTVRLFIMFTSPPEQTLEWSDAGVEGAHRFVKRVYKLAHDLVESTANGAVPDIAGLALNANHKKLRRELHKTIAKVTDDIGRRNTFNTAIAAIMELMNHLGKVKLNSDEDKAVMQEAVRAVVLMLTPITPHLCHHLWQVISGSDVNVEDASWPVVDDSALVEDEKLIIVQVNGKVRAKITVAADASKEDVEALGLNNESVLKFTDGNTIRKVIYIPGKLLNIVAN
;
A
#
# COMPACT_ATOMS: atom_id res chain seq x y z
N ILE A 1 19.63 7.92 26.88
CA ILE A 1 20.14 6.56 26.59
C ILE A 1 18.92 5.70 26.29
N VAL A 2 18.93 4.88 25.23
CA VAL A 2 17.82 3.96 24.87
C VAL A 2 18.44 2.57 24.85
N GLU A 3 17.90 1.65 25.65
CA GLU A 3 18.41 0.29 25.91
C GLU A 3 17.34 -0.76 25.62
N ARG A 4 17.73 -1.99 25.22
CA ARG A 4 16.80 -3.13 25.17
C ARG A 4 16.59 -3.66 26.58
N LYS A 5 15.32 -3.79 26.99
CA LYS A 5 14.94 -4.33 28.30
C LYS A 5 13.92 -5.43 28.11
N GLN A 6 14.15 -6.56 28.77
CA GLN A 6 13.16 -7.64 28.82
C GLN A 6 12.04 -7.23 29.77
N ILE A 7 10.81 -7.19 29.27
CA ILE A 7 9.60 -6.84 30.01
C ILE A 7 8.48 -7.82 29.67
N PRO A 8 7.67 -8.28 30.63
CA PRO A 8 6.45 -9.03 30.35
C PRO A 8 5.48 -8.18 29.51
N GLN A 9 4.83 -8.79 28.51
CA GLN A 9 3.87 -8.14 27.63
C GLN A 9 2.75 -9.10 27.25
N TRP A 10 1.58 -8.55 26.94
CA TRP A 10 0.43 -9.28 26.39
C TRP A 10 0.58 -9.45 24.88
N PHE A 11 0.31 -10.67 24.40
CA PHE A 11 0.34 -11.04 23.00
C PHE A 11 -0.98 -11.65 22.57
N ILE A 12 -1.47 -11.27 21.39
CA ILE A 12 -2.57 -11.98 20.72
C ILE A 12 -1.97 -12.92 19.68
N LYS A 13 -2.42 -14.18 19.71
CA LYS A 13 -1.89 -15.27 18.90
C LYS A 13 -2.33 -15.23 17.43
N ILE A 14 -2.02 -14.14 16.72
CA ILE A 14 -2.31 -13.97 15.28
C ILE A 14 -1.65 -15.07 14.43
N THR A 15 -0.55 -15.67 14.90
CA THR A 15 0.11 -16.78 14.21
C THR A 15 -0.78 -18.02 14.08
N ALA A 16 -1.79 -18.18 14.94
CA ALA A 16 -2.79 -19.25 14.82
C ALA A 16 -3.65 -19.11 13.54
N TYR A 17 -3.72 -17.91 12.96
CA TYR A 17 -4.43 -17.61 11.72
C TYR A 17 -3.48 -17.38 10.54
N ALA A 18 -2.17 -17.67 10.68
CA ALA A 18 -1.18 -17.32 9.67
C ALA A 18 -1.44 -17.98 8.30
N GLU A 19 -1.83 -19.27 8.29
CA GLU A 19 -2.17 -19.99 7.06
C GLU A 19 -3.43 -19.38 6.42
N GLU A 20 -4.51 -19.20 7.19
CA GLU A 20 -5.77 -18.63 6.68
C GLU A 20 -5.57 -17.20 6.16
N LEU A 21 -4.83 -16.36 6.89
CA LEU A 21 -4.48 -15.01 6.45
C LEU A 21 -3.64 -15.00 5.17
N LEU A 22 -2.88 -16.06 4.89
CA LEU A 22 -2.09 -16.18 3.68
C LEU A 22 -2.92 -16.66 2.50
N GLU A 23 -3.63 -17.78 2.68
CA GLU A 23 -4.44 -18.42 1.64
C GLU A 23 -5.55 -17.49 1.15
N ASP A 24 -6.20 -16.77 2.07
CA ASP A 24 -7.30 -15.88 1.72
C ASP A 24 -6.88 -14.65 0.92
N LEU A 25 -5.57 -14.35 0.80
CA LEU A 25 -5.11 -13.31 -0.13
C LEU A 25 -5.46 -13.63 -1.59
N ASP A 26 -5.63 -14.90 -1.94
CA ASP A 26 -5.94 -15.33 -3.30
C ASP A 26 -7.40 -15.02 -3.69
N GLN A 27 -8.30 -14.91 -2.70
CA GLN A 27 -9.69 -14.53 -2.94
C GLN A 27 -9.87 -13.01 -3.13
N LEU A 28 -8.89 -12.21 -2.69
CA LEU A 28 -8.91 -10.74 -2.76
C LEU A 28 -8.49 -10.24 -4.15
N THR A 29 -9.31 -10.56 -5.17
CA THR A 29 -9.01 -10.25 -6.58
C THR A 29 -9.02 -8.76 -6.90
N GLU A 30 -9.71 -7.95 -6.09
CA GLU A 30 -9.80 -6.48 -6.24
C GLU A 30 -8.86 -5.72 -5.29
N TRP A 31 -7.85 -6.40 -4.74
CA TRP A 31 -6.75 -5.77 -4.00
C TRP A 31 -5.52 -5.57 -4.89
N PRO A 32 -4.74 -4.49 -4.69
CA PRO A 32 -3.48 -4.28 -5.41
C PRO A 32 -2.49 -5.43 -5.15
N GLU A 33 -1.89 -5.97 -6.20
CA GLU A 33 -0.94 -7.10 -6.08
C GLU A 33 0.27 -6.76 -5.21
N GLN A 34 0.67 -5.48 -5.19
CA GLN A 34 1.73 -4.99 -4.31
C GLN A 34 1.37 -5.21 -2.83
N VAL A 35 0.14 -4.90 -2.40
CA VAL A 35 -0.31 -5.09 -1.01
C VAL A 35 -0.32 -6.57 -0.66
N LYS A 36 -0.89 -7.42 -1.53
CA LYS A 36 -0.91 -8.87 -1.33
C LYS A 36 0.50 -9.44 -1.22
N THR A 37 1.40 -9.03 -2.11
CA THR A 37 2.83 -9.43 -2.07
C THR A 37 3.51 -9.00 -0.77
N MET A 38 3.27 -7.76 -0.31
CA MET A 38 3.78 -7.29 0.97
C MET A 38 3.28 -8.15 2.14
N GLN A 39 1.99 -8.51 2.16
CA GLN A 39 1.45 -9.39 3.19
C GLN A 39 1.99 -10.83 3.09
N ARG A 40 2.09 -11.43 1.89
CA ARG A 40 2.72 -12.76 1.70
C ARG A 40 4.14 -12.79 2.24
N ASN A 41 4.94 -11.76 1.93
CA ASN A 41 6.33 -11.64 2.38
C ASN A 41 6.45 -11.37 3.90
N TRP A 42 5.46 -10.67 4.47
CA TRP A 42 5.41 -10.40 5.91
C TRP A 42 5.00 -11.63 6.70
N ILE A 43 3.95 -12.33 6.25
CA ILE A 43 3.51 -13.60 6.84
C ILE A 43 4.63 -14.63 6.71
N GLY A 44 5.26 -14.69 5.54
CA GLY A 44 6.50 -15.41 5.28
C GLY A 44 6.39 -16.89 5.63
N ARG A 45 5.38 -17.57 5.09
CA ARG A 45 5.26 -19.02 5.20
C ARG A 45 6.43 -19.69 4.52
N SER A 46 7.04 -20.63 5.22
CA SER A 46 8.13 -21.44 4.69
C SER A 46 7.95 -22.87 5.15
N GLN A 47 8.28 -23.80 4.27
CA GLN A 47 8.40 -25.21 4.61
C GLN A 47 9.89 -25.54 4.73
N GLY A 48 10.26 -26.15 5.84
CA GLY A 48 11.65 -26.44 6.15
C GLY A 48 11.77 -27.67 7.04
N VAL A 49 12.98 -27.85 7.57
CA VAL A 49 13.31 -28.93 8.49
C VAL A 49 13.84 -28.31 9.78
N GLU A 50 13.26 -28.74 10.89
CA GLU A 50 13.84 -28.57 12.21
C GLU A 50 14.75 -29.76 12.48
N MET A 51 15.99 -29.52 12.90
CA MET A 51 16.95 -30.58 13.19
C MET A 51 17.77 -30.25 14.43
N THR A 52 18.22 -31.29 15.11
CA THR A 52 18.92 -31.18 16.39
C THR A 52 20.42 -31.39 16.21
N PHE A 53 21.21 -30.45 16.72
CA PHE A 53 22.66 -30.58 16.83
C PHE A 53 23.01 -30.88 18.30
N ALA A 54 23.76 -31.96 18.52
CA ALA A 54 24.33 -32.25 19.83
C ALA A 54 25.60 -31.42 20.06
N VAL A 55 25.85 -30.97 21.29
CA VAL A 55 27.11 -30.33 21.66
C VAL A 55 28.12 -31.41 22.03
N ALA A 56 29.31 -31.36 21.44
CA ALA A 56 30.37 -32.32 21.72
C ALA A 56 30.77 -32.28 23.20
N ASP A 57 31.09 -33.45 23.77
CA ASP A 57 31.48 -33.61 25.17
C ASP A 57 30.44 -33.07 26.19
N SER A 58 29.17 -33.00 25.79
CA SER A 58 28.06 -32.51 26.60
C SER A 58 26.77 -33.33 26.37
N THR A 59 25.83 -33.28 27.31
CA THR A 59 24.46 -33.78 27.12
C THR A 59 23.52 -32.74 26.53
N GLU A 60 23.99 -31.51 26.36
CA GLU A 60 23.23 -30.41 25.79
C GLU A 60 23.08 -30.56 24.27
N SER A 61 21.97 -30.05 23.76
CA SER A 61 21.69 -29.96 22.33
C SER A 61 20.90 -28.68 22.04
N PHE A 62 20.85 -28.30 20.77
CA PHE A 62 20.00 -27.20 20.33
C PHE A 62 19.41 -27.54 18.96
N ASP A 63 18.18 -27.07 18.74
CA ASP A 63 17.50 -27.24 17.48
C ASP A 63 17.84 -26.07 16.54
N ILE A 64 17.78 -26.30 15.24
CA ILE A 64 17.85 -25.26 14.21
C ILE A 64 16.74 -25.49 13.19
N TYR A 65 16.26 -24.42 12.58
CA TYR A 65 15.31 -24.48 11.47
C TYR A 65 15.97 -23.98 10.19
N THR A 66 15.77 -24.70 9.08
CA THR A 66 16.23 -24.27 7.76
C THR A 66 15.21 -24.58 6.66
N THR A 67 15.09 -23.67 5.70
CA THR A 67 14.35 -23.86 4.44
C THR A 67 15.22 -24.47 3.34
N ARG A 68 16.52 -24.68 3.63
CA ARG A 68 17.52 -25.26 2.74
C ARG A 68 18.14 -26.53 3.33
N PRO A 69 17.34 -27.55 3.70
CA PRO A 69 17.91 -28.82 4.17
C PRO A 69 18.74 -29.52 3.08
N ASP A 70 18.49 -29.22 1.80
CA ASP A 70 19.29 -29.66 0.65
C ASP A 70 20.77 -29.32 0.79
N THR A 71 21.11 -28.25 1.52
CA THR A 71 22.50 -27.80 1.68
C THR A 71 23.14 -28.25 2.99
N LEU A 72 22.47 -29.11 3.78
CA LEU A 72 22.94 -29.55 5.11
C LEU A 72 24.39 -30.08 5.08
N MET A 73 24.76 -30.85 4.06
CA MET A 73 26.12 -31.41 3.94
C MET A 73 27.22 -30.35 3.74
N GLY A 74 26.83 -29.10 3.50
CA GLY A 74 27.69 -27.93 3.35
C GLY A 74 27.88 -27.13 4.66
N VAL A 75 27.29 -27.57 5.77
CA VAL A 75 27.44 -26.89 7.07
C VAL A 75 28.90 -26.97 7.53
N THR A 76 29.50 -25.80 7.77
CA THR A 76 30.89 -25.69 8.24
C THR A 76 31.02 -25.02 9.59
N TYR A 77 29.96 -24.36 10.08
CA TYR A 77 29.83 -23.86 11.43
C TYR A 77 28.34 -23.68 11.80
N VAL A 78 28.07 -23.44 13.07
CA VAL A 78 26.73 -23.08 13.57
C VAL A 78 26.80 -21.72 14.25
N ALA A 79 25.78 -20.88 14.06
CA ALA A 79 25.66 -19.60 14.74
C ALA A 79 24.49 -19.61 15.75
N LEU A 80 24.78 -19.17 16.98
CA LEU A 80 23.82 -18.94 18.06
C LEU A 80 23.56 -17.44 18.22
N ALA A 81 22.34 -17.10 18.65
CA ALA A 81 22.04 -15.76 19.14
C ALA A 81 22.92 -15.42 20.35
N ALA A 82 23.30 -14.16 20.49
CA ALA A 82 24.14 -13.71 21.62
C ALA A 82 23.51 -14.03 23.00
N GLN A 83 22.17 -14.04 23.09
CA GLN A 83 21.46 -14.37 24.33
C GLN A 83 21.08 -15.86 24.45
N HIS A 84 21.54 -16.72 23.55
CA HIS A 84 21.24 -18.16 23.62
C HIS A 84 21.83 -18.77 24.90
N PRO A 85 21.12 -19.65 25.62
CA PRO A 85 21.58 -20.22 26.89
C PRO A 85 23.00 -20.81 26.84
N LEU A 86 23.32 -21.52 25.75
CA LEU A 86 24.67 -22.07 25.53
C LEU A 86 25.75 -20.99 25.33
N ALA A 87 25.44 -19.89 24.63
CA ALA A 87 26.38 -18.79 24.46
C ALA A 87 26.62 -18.06 25.80
N VAL A 88 25.57 -17.85 26.59
CA VAL A 88 25.67 -17.26 27.93
C VAL A 88 26.46 -18.16 28.88
N ALA A 89 26.25 -19.48 28.84
CA ALA A 89 27.02 -20.42 29.64
C ALA A 89 28.50 -20.43 29.24
N ALA A 90 28.80 -20.45 27.94
CA ALA A 90 30.17 -20.39 27.44
C ALA A 90 30.88 -19.06 27.76
N ALA A 91 30.13 -17.97 27.92
CA ALA A 91 30.68 -16.65 28.23
C ALA A 91 31.27 -16.54 29.64
N VAL A 92 30.91 -17.45 30.57
CA VAL A 92 31.42 -17.45 31.96
C VAL A 92 32.95 -17.53 31.99
N ASP A 93 33.53 -18.35 31.10
CA ASP A 93 34.97 -18.59 31.01
C ASP A 93 35.61 -17.91 29.77
N ASN A 94 34.85 -17.06 29.05
CA ASN A 94 35.29 -16.41 27.81
C ASN A 94 34.95 -14.90 27.84
N ALA A 95 35.96 -14.09 28.19
CA ALA A 95 35.81 -12.64 28.38
C ALA A 95 35.40 -11.89 27.09
N ASP A 96 35.90 -12.32 25.93
CA ASP A 96 35.57 -11.71 24.64
C ASP A 96 34.11 -11.99 24.26
N LEU A 97 33.64 -13.22 24.53
CA LEU A 97 32.24 -13.58 24.34
C LEU A 97 31.32 -12.81 25.29
N ALA A 98 31.68 -12.69 26.58
CA ALA A 98 30.91 -11.90 27.54
C ALA A 98 30.77 -10.43 27.09
N ALA A 99 31.87 -9.81 26.65
CA ALA A 99 31.86 -8.44 26.12
C ALA A 99 30.99 -8.31 24.86
N PHE A 100 31.05 -9.29 23.96
CA PHE A 100 30.24 -9.31 22.75
C PHE A 100 28.74 -9.46 23.02
N ILE A 101 28.37 -10.31 23.99
CA ILE A 101 26.97 -10.46 24.43
C ILE A 101 26.43 -9.13 24.97
N ASP A 102 27.24 -8.41 25.75
CA ASP A 102 26.88 -7.10 26.28
C ASP A 102 26.82 -6.00 25.20
N GLU A 103 27.69 -6.05 24.17
CA GLU A 103 27.57 -5.20 22.98
C GLU A 103 26.24 -5.44 22.26
N CYS A 104 25.88 -6.71 22.04
CA CYS A 104 24.65 -7.10 21.33
C CYS A 104 23.37 -6.68 22.07
N LYS A 105 23.39 -6.62 23.42
CA LYS A 105 22.27 -6.09 24.22
C LYS A 105 22.01 -4.60 23.94
N ASN A 106 23.06 -3.85 23.59
CA ASN A 106 23.01 -2.41 23.38
C ASN A 106 22.80 -1.99 21.92
N SER A 107 22.85 -2.94 20.98
CA SER A 107 22.66 -2.67 19.55
C SER A 107 21.19 -2.38 19.23
N LYS A 108 20.94 -1.19 18.67
CA LYS A 108 19.62 -0.72 18.22
C LYS A 108 19.49 -0.99 16.74
N THR A 109 18.51 -1.79 16.36
CA THR A 109 18.39 -2.09 14.95
C THR A 109 16.99 -2.56 14.60
N THR A 110 16.35 -1.89 13.64
CA THR A 110 15.16 -2.44 12.95
C THR A 110 15.59 -3.66 12.11
N GLU A 111 14.67 -4.53 11.70
CA GLU A 111 15.04 -5.66 10.80
C GLU A 111 15.78 -5.18 9.54
N ALA A 112 15.38 -4.03 8.98
CA ALA A 112 16.02 -3.43 7.81
C ALA A 112 17.47 -3.00 8.10
N ASP A 113 17.68 -2.32 9.23
CA ASP A 113 19.01 -1.93 9.66
C ASP A 113 19.87 -3.18 9.98
N MET A 114 19.27 -4.29 10.43
CA MET A 114 19.98 -5.53 10.78
C MET A 114 20.55 -6.23 9.55
N ALA A 115 19.82 -6.17 8.44
CA ALA A 115 20.30 -6.67 7.16
C ALA A 115 21.55 -5.89 6.70
N ALA A 116 21.56 -4.56 6.88
CA ALA A 116 22.67 -3.69 6.49
C ALA A 116 23.84 -3.64 7.49
N MET A 117 23.63 -4.04 8.75
CA MET A 117 24.68 -4.03 9.76
C MET A 117 25.84 -4.96 9.42
N GLU A 118 27.04 -4.53 9.79
CA GLU A 118 28.22 -5.36 9.76
C GLU A 118 28.00 -6.63 10.61
N LYS A 119 28.25 -7.79 10.00
CA LYS A 119 28.12 -9.09 10.67
C LYS A 119 29.31 -9.26 11.62
N LYS A 120 29.03 -9.45 12.91
CA LYS A 120 30.03 -9.65 13.96
C LYS A 120 29.70 -10.92 14.73
N GLY A 121 30.73 -11.59 15.21
CA GLY A 121 30.61 -12.75 16.08
C GLY A 121 31.90 -13.10 16.80
N VAL A 122 31.76 -14.01 17.76
CA VAL A 122 32.85 -14.53 18.60
C VAL A 122 32.72 -16.06 18.69
N ASP A 123 33.85 -16.77 18.57
CA ASP A 123 33.91 -18.22 18.77
C ASP A 123 33.58 -18.54 20.22
N THR A 124 32.60 -19.43 20.43
CA THR A 124 32.18 -19.84 21.77
C THR A 124 33.14 -20.84 22.40
N GLY A 125 34.02 -21.47 21.60
CA GLY A 125 34.84 -22.61 22.01
C GLY A 125 34.08 -23.95 21.97
N LEU A 126 32.75 -23.94 21.87
CA LEU A 126 31.93 -25.14 21.75
C LEU A 126 32.05 -25.73 20.33
N LYS A 127 31.85 -27.05 20.23
CA LYS A 127 31.72 -27.78 18.97
C LYS A 127 30.35 -28.45 18.90
N ALA A 128 29.68 -28.36 17.77
CA ALA A 128 28.45 -29.07 17.50
C ALA A 128 28.74 -30.30 16.62
N ILE A 129 28.00 -31.38 16.83
CA ILE A 129 28.09 -32.61 16.06
C ILE A 129 27.11 -32.51 14.90
N HIS A 130 27.62 -32.52 13.66
CA HIS A 130 26.79 -32.50 12.47
C HIS A 130 25.85 -33.73 12.45
N PRO A 131 24.53 -33.56 12.28
CA PRO A 131 23.56 -34.63 12.52
C PRO A 131 23.71 -35.83 11.58
N LEU A 132 24.14 -35.63 10.33
CA LEU A 132 24.36 -36.71 9.36
C LEU A 132 25.81 -37.22 9.28
N THR A 133 26.81 -36.34 9.10
CA THR A 133 28.22 -36.75 8.95
C THR A 133 28.90 -37.13 10.26
N GLY A 134 28.42 -36.63 11.41
CA GLY A 134 29.08 -36.76 12.71
C GLY A 134 30.33 -35.89 12.87
N GLU A 135 30.66 -35.05 11.88
CA GLU A 135 31.81 -34.13 11.95
C GLU A 135 31.57 -33.04 13.00
N LEU A 136 32.66 -32.59 13.63
CA LEU A 136 32.63 -31.49 14.59
C LEU A 136 32.74 -30.15 13.87
N VAL A 137 31.74 -29.28 14.05
CA VAL A 137 31.75 -27.92 13.51
C VAL A 137 31.81 -26.88 14.64
N PRO A 138 32.56 -25.77 14.48
CA PRO A 138 32.62 -24.71 15.47
C PRO A 138 31.27 -24.03 15.69
N VAL A 139 31.00 -23.63 16.94
CA VAL A 139 29.82 -22.87 17.33
C VAL A 139 30.22 -21.43 17.61
N TRP A 140 29.58 -20.49 16.93
CA TRP A 140 29.82 -19.05 17.05
C TRP A 140 28.61 -18.35 17.65
N ALA A 141 28.83 -17.31 18.45
CA ALA A 141 27.78 -16.35 18.78
C ALA A 141 27.80 -15.23 17.75
N ALA A 142 26.65 -14.88 17.15
CA ALA A 142 26.58 -13.89 16.09
C ALA A 142 25.46 -12.87 16.28
N ASN A 143 25.70 -11.62 15.85
CA ASN A 143 24.79 -10.48 16.07
C ASN A 143 23.56 -10.48 15.15
N PHE A 144 23.55 -11.31 14.11
CA PHE A 144 22.46 -11.41 13.14
C PHE A 144 21.51 -12.59 13.43
N VAL A 145 21.85 -13.46 14.39
CA VAL A 145 20.96 -14.54 14.85
C VAL A 145 20.10 -14.00 15.99
N LEU A 146 18.79 -14.09 15.82
CA LEU A 146 17.81 -13.52 16.74
C LEU A 146 17.24 -14.60 17.66
N MET A 147 17.28 -14.36 18.97
CA MET A 147 16.71 -15.29 19.95
C MET A 147 15.20 -15.50 19.74
N ASP A 148 14.49 -14.44 19.34
CA ASP A 148 13.04 -14.47 19.12
C ASP A 148 12.63 -15.03 17.75
N TYR A 149 13.57 -15.58 16.97
CA TYR A 149 13.30 -16.17 15.64
C TYR A 149 13.78 -17.62 15.59
N GLY A 150 12.86 -18.55 15.35
CA GLY A 150 13.14 -19.98 15.42
C GLY A 150 13.57 -20.40 16.83
N SER A 151 14.66 -21.15 16.93
CA SER A 151 15.26 -21.61 18.18
C SER A 151 16.35 -20.67 18.74
N GLY A 152 16.61 -19.54 18.07
CA GLY A 152 17.79 -18.71 18.37
C GLY A 152 19.12 -19.32 17.93
N ALA A 153 19.08 -20.32 17.03
CA ALA A 153 20.24 -20.98 16.45
C ALA A 153 20.01 -21.27 14.96
N VAL A 154 21.06 -21.17 14.15
CA VAL A 154 21.03 -21.47 12.71
C VAL A 154 22.25 -22.29 12.31
N MET A 155 22.04 -23.26 11.41
CA MET A 155 23.16 -23.88 10.71
C MET A 155 23.70 -22.89 9.68
N SER A 156 25.01 -22.84 9.50
CA SER A 156 25.61 -21.93 8.53
C SER A 156 26.25 -22.69 7.37
N VAL A 157 25.84 -22.34 6.15
CA VAL A 157 26.28 -22.97 4.90
C VAL A 157 26.88 -21.91 3.96
N PRO A 158 28.14 -21.50 4.18
CA PRO A 158 28.76 -20.39 3.46
C PRO A 158 28.77 -20.52 1.95
N GLY A 159 28.79 -21.75 1.40
CA GLY A 159 28.73 -21.95 -0.04
C GLY A 159 27.39 -21.49 -0.66
N HIS A 160 26.31 -21.39 0.14
CA HIS A 160 24.94 -21.29 -0.37
C HIS A 160 24.01 -20.30 0.39
N ASP A 161 24.50 -19.61 1.42
CA ASP A 161 23.84 -18.44 2.02
C ASP A 161 24.83 -17.27 2.06
N GLN A 162 24.42 -16.12 1.50
CA GLN A 162 25.29 -14.96 1.34
C GLN A 162 25.71 -14.33 2.68
N ARG A 163 24.86 -14.40 3.71
CA ARG A 163 25.19 -13.87 5.04
C ARG A 163 26.21 -14.77 5.73
N ASP A 164 26.03 -16.09 5.59
CA ASP A 164 27.00 -17.07 6.10
C ASP A 164 28.34 -16.95 5.35
N TYR A 165 28.31 -16.69 4.05
CA TYR A 165 29.50 -16.44 3.22
C TYR A 165 30.31 -15.24 3.70
N GLU A 166 29.65 -14.09 3.87
CA GLU A 166 30.29 -12.86 4.34
C GLU A 166 30.89 -13.02 5.74
N PHE A 167 30.19 -13.75 6.62
CA PHE A 167 30.69 -14.06 7.95
C PHE A 167 31.89 -15.01 7.90
N ALA A 168 31.80 -16.09 7.13
CA ALA A 168 32.89 -17.05 6.97
C ALA A 168 34.14 -16.41 6.38
N LEU A 169 33.99 -15.56 5.36
CA LEU A 169 35.09 -14.83 4.74
C LEU A 169 35.78 -13.88 5.75
N LYS A 170 35.01 -13.21 6.59
CA LYS A 170 35.53 -12.29 7.62
C LYS A 170 36.32 -13.00 8.72
N TYR A 171 35.90 -14.21 9.09
CA TYR A 171 36.46 -14.96 10.21
C TYR A 171 37.31 -16.17 9.78
N ASP A 172 37.68 -16.27 8.50
CA ASP A 172 38.47 -17.37 7.92
C ASP A 172 37.89 -18.76 8.22
N LEU A 173 36.56 -18.87 8.16
CA LEU A 173 35.85 -20.14 8.32
C LEU A 173 35.76 -20.88 6.99
N THR A 174 35.66 -22.21 7.07
CA THR A 174 35.62 -23.06 5.88
C THR A 174 34.38 -22.77 5.03
N ILE A 175 34.56 -22.69 3.72
CA ILE A 175 33.49 -22.55 2.72
C ILE A 175 33.45 -23.83 1.89
N LYS A 176 32.32 -24.54 1.92
CA LYS A 176 32.11 -25.81 1.22
C LYS A 176 30.98 -25.68 0.20
N GLN A 177 31.25 -26.04 -1.05
CA GLN A 177 30.24 -26.12 -2.09
C GLN A 177 29.58 -27.50 -2.09
N VAL A 178 28.25 -27.51 -1.98
CA VAL A 178 27.40 -28.69 -2.08
C VAL A 178 26.28 -28.60 -3.12
N ILE A 179 26.14 -27.46 -3.78
CA ILE A 179 25.22 -27.25 -4.92
C ILE A 179 26.04 -26.90 -6.17
N ALA A 180 25.71 -27.52 -7.30
CA ALA A 180 26.32 -27.22 -8.58
C ALA A 180 25.94 -25.79 -9.04
N GLY A 181 26.96 -24.98 -9.37
CA GLY A 181 26.78 -23.64 -9.94
C GLY A 181 26.58 -23.65 -11.45
N GLN A 182 26.11 -22.52 -11.99
CA GLN A 182 26.13 -22.23 -13.43
C GLN A 182 27.53 -21.82 -13.90
N GLU A 183 27.75 -21.66 -15.21
CA GLU A 183 29.09 -21.33 -15.77
C GLU A 183 29.73 -20.06 -15.18
N SER A 184 28.93 -19.10 -14.71
CA SER A 184 29.39 -17.85 -14.10
C SER A 184 29.60 -17.91 -12.59
N ASP A 185 29.16 -18.98 -11.94
CA ASP A 185 29.12 -19.08 -10.48
C ASP A 185 30.46 -19.53 -9.92
N ASP A 186 30.91 -18.86 -8.86
CA ASP A 186 32.20 -19.11 -8.23
C ASP A 186 32.11 -18.84 -6.72
N ILE A 187 32.16 -19.91 -5.92
CA ILE A 187 32.13 -19.81 -4.45
C ILE A 187 33.34 -19.08 -3.86
N ALA A 188 34.38 -18.78 -4.64
CA ALA A 188 35.47 -17.91 -4.20
C ALA A 188 35.08 -16.42 -4.27
N LYS A 189 33.96 -16.07 -4.91
CA LYS A 189 33.48 -14.70 -5.08
C LYS A 189 32.22 -14.41 -4.26
N ALA A 190 31.24 -15.31 -4.27
CA ALA A 190 29.97 -15.15 -3.58
C ALA A 190 29.29 -16.51 -3.33
N ALA A 191 28.29 -16.55 -2.44
CA ALA A 191 27.47 -17.74 -2.24
C ALA A 191 26.63 -18.06 -3.50
N ILE A 192 26.47 -19.35 -3.80
CA ILE A 192 25.55 -19.83 -4.83
C ILE A 192 24.19 -20.06 -4.18
N THR A 193 23.30 -19.07 -4.27
CA THR A 193 21.99 -19.10 -3.59
C THR A 193 20.92 -19.86 -4.35
N GLU A 194 21.07 -19.99 -5.67
CA GLU A 194 20.13 -20.69 -6.52
C GLU A 194 20.05 -22.19 -6.19
N LYS A 195 18.85 -22.76 -6.38
CA LYS A 195 18.61 -24.19 -6.18
C LYS A 195 19.04 -24.95 -7.42
N SER A 196 19.85 -25.99 -7.24
CA SER A 196 20.38 -26.83 -8.33
C SER A 196 20.68 -28.23 -7.79
N THR A 197 21.31 -29.07 -8.62
CA THR A 197 21.71 -30.44 -8.28
C THR A 197 22.78 -30.47 -7.18
N LEU A 198 22.67 -31.41 -6.25
CA LEU A 198 23.63 -31.62 -5.17
C LEU A 198 24.92 -32.25 -5.68
N ILE A 199 26.03 -31.77 -5.11
CA ILE A 199 27.39 -32.30 -5.25
C ILE A 199 28.05 -32.37 -3.87
N ASN A 200 29.13 -33.13 -3.71
CA ASN A 200 29.90 -33.22 -2.46
C ASN A 200 29.05 -33.52 -1.20
N SER A 201 27.94 -34.23 -1.38
CA SER A 201 26.88 -34.51 -0.42
C SER A 201 26.69 -36.00 -0.13
N GLY A 202 27.59 -36.86 -0.62
CA GLY A 202 27.61 -38.29 -0.28
C GLY A 202 26.44 -39.05 -0.91
N GLU A 203 25.59 -39.68 -0.09
CA GLU A 203 24.44 -40.46 -0.58
C GLU A 203 23.38 -39.61 -1.30
N PHE A 204 23.46 -38.27 -1.21
CA PHE A 204 22.52 -37.33 -1.82
C PHE A 204 23.03 -36.70 -3.13
N ASP A 205 24.23 -37.05 -3.60
CA ASP A 205 24.78 -36.51 -4.85
C ASP A 205 23.90 -36.82 -6.06
N GLY A 206 23.71 -35.83 -6.94
CA GLY A 206 22.91 -35.97 -8.16
C GLY A 206 21.41 -35.71 -7.99
N LEU A 207 20.92 -35.51 -6.76
CA LEU A 207 19.52 -35.14 -6.50
C LEU A 207 19.27 -33.66 -6.80
N ASP A 208 18.07 -33.33 -7.29
CA ASP A 208 17.58 -31.95 -7.34
C ASP A 208 17.05 -31.46 -5.96
N PHE A 209 16.62 -30.20 -5.87
CA PHE A 209 16.15 -29.63 -4.60
C PHE A 209 15.00 -30.40 -3.96
N GLU A 210 13.97 -30.77 -4.71
CA GLU A 210 12.77 -31.42 -4.14
C GLU A 210 13.11 -32.84 -3.66
N GLN A 211 13.90 -33.56 -4.47
CA GLN A 211 14.40 -34.89 -4.12
C GLN A 211 15.32 -34.85 -2.90
N ALA A 212 16.27 -33.91 -2.86
CA ALA A 212 17.21 -33.74 -1.77
C ALA A 212 16.52 -33.32 -0.48
N PHE A 213 15.59 -32.37 -0.55
CA PHE A 213 14.78 -31.95 0.60
C PHE A 213 14.10 -33.16 1.23
N LYS A 214 13.42 -33.98 0.41
CA LYS A 214 12.74 -35.18 0.89
C LYS A 214 13.73 -36.21 1.43
N ALA A 215 14.80 -36.53 0.71
CA ALA A 215 15.75 -37.56 1.12
C ALA A 215 16.46 -37.22 2.44
N ILE A 216 16.90 -35.97 2.60
CA ILE A 216 17.58 -35.49 3.80
C ILE A 216 16.62 -35.40 4.98
N SER A 217 15.40 -34.89 4.78
CA SER A 217 14.39 -34.85 5.84
C SER A 217 13.99 -36.25 6.31
N ASP A 218 13.74 -37.20 5.38
CA ASP A 218 13.43 -38.60 5.72
C ASP A 218 14.56 -39.26 6.51
N LYS A 219 15.82 -38.99 6.12
CA LYS A 219 17.01 -39.49 6.84
C LYS A 219 17.07 -38.96 8.26
N LEU A 220 16.95 -37.64 8.45
CA LEU A 220 16.94 -37.00 9.77
C LEU A 220 15.81 -37.53 10.65
N ILE A 221 14.61 -37.72 10.09
CA ILE A 221 13.46 -38.30 10.79
C ILE A 221 13.75 -39.74 11.23
N SER A 222 14.30 -40.57 10.34
CA SER A 222 14.60 -41.98 10.64
C SER A 222 15.63 -42.14 11.77
N GLU A 223 16.50 -41.15 11.97
CA GLU A 223 17.49 -41.12 13.03
C GLU A 223 17.02 -40.36 14.29
N ASN A 224 15.77 -39.90 14.34
CA ASN A 224 15.21 -39.04 15.39
C ASN A 224 16.03 -37.75 15.61
N LYS A 225 16.58 -37.18 14.53
CA LYS A 225 17.41 -35.96 14.55
C LYS A 225 16.74 -34.77 13.86
N GLY A 226 15.50 -34.92 13.39
CA GLY A 226 14.75 -33.82 12.82
C GLY A 226 13.33 -34.17 12.43
N LYS A 227 12.58 -33.14 12.03
CA LYS A 227 11.20 -33.23 11.53
C LYS A 227 10.94 -32.13 10.50
N THR A 228 10.07 -32.40 9.54
CA THR A 228 9.57 -31.36 8.62
C THR A 228 8.62 -30.44 9.37
N THR A 229 8.85 -29.13 9.27
CA THR A 229 8.09 -28.11 9.99
C THR A 229 7.70 -26.98 9.02
N THR A 230 6.46 -26.50 9.13
CA THR A 230 6.05 -25.24 8.53
C THR A 230 6.30 -24.12 9.53
N ASN A 231 7.02 -23.09 9.10
CA ASN A 231 7.34 -21.95 9.94
C ASN A 231 6.89 -20.65 9.26
N TYR A 232 6.58 -19.65 10.07
CA TYR A 232 6.10 -18.35 9.64
C TYR A 232 7.07 -17.27 10.10
N ARG A 233 7.29 -16.27 9.24
CA ARG A 233 7.98 -15.04 9.64
C ARG A 233 7.10 -14.21 10.60
N LEU A 234 5.79 -14.27 10.42
CA LEU A 234 4.82 -13.61 11.29
C LEU A 234 5.05 -13.99 12.76
N ARG A 235 5.05 -12.98 13.62
CA ARG A 235 5.08 -13.15 15.08
C ARG A 235 3.72 -12.83 15.66
N ASP A 236 3.51 -13.27 16.90
CA ASP A 236 2.33 -12.87 17.66
C ASP A 236 2.30 -11.36 17.86
N TRP A 237 1.09 -10.80 17.92
CA TRP A 237 0.90 -9.37 18.02
C TRP A 237 1.05 -8.92 19.46
N GLY A 238 2.16 -8.24 19.77
CA GLY A 238 2.40 -7.62 21.07
C GLY A 238 1.55 -6.36 21.26
N VAL A 239 0.52 -6.47 22.10
CA VAL A 239 -0.50 -5.43 22.28
C VAL A 239 -0.26 -4.54 23.50
N SER A 240 0.72 -4.85 24.35
CA SER A 240 1.08 -4.01 25.51
C SER A 240 1.83 -2.74 25.12
N ARG A 241 1.44 -1.60 25.69
CA ARG A 241 2.17 -0.33 25.62
C ARG A 241 2.33 0.26 27.02
N GLN A 242 3.56 0.59 27.40
CA GLN A 242 3.85 1.34 28.64
C GLN A 242 3.59 2.85 28.44
N ARG A 243 2.41 3.18 27.91
CA ARG A 243 1.94 4.53 27.61
C ARG A 243 0.59 4.73 28.29
N TYR A 244 0.29 5.97 28.61
CA TYR A 244 -0.97 6.32 29.27
C TYR A 244 -2.15 6.41 28.30
N TRP A 245 -1.96 7.06 27.16
CA TRP A 245 -3.08 7.36 26.25
C TRP A 245 -3.39 6.16 25.35
N GLY A 246 -4.20 5.26 25.88
CA GLY A 246 -4.69 4.06 25.22
C GLY A 246 -5.73 3.34 26.09
N THR A 247 -6.41 2.36 25.53
CA THR A 247 -7.42 1.56 26.24
C THR A 247 -6.72 0.70 27.31
N PRO A 248 -7.08 0.78 28.61
CA PRO A 248 -6.52 -0.08 29.64
C PRO A 248 -6.74 -1.57 29.33
N ILE A 249 -5.70 -2.39 29.50
CA ILE A 249 -5.80 -3.83 29.29
C ILE A 249 -6.63 -4.43 30.44
N PRO A 250 -7.73 -5.16 30.16
CA PRO A 250 -8.66 -5.63 31.19
C PRO A 250 -8.17 -6.89 31.91
N MET A 251 -6.98 -6.82 32.51
CA MET A 251 -6.35 -7.89 33.30
C MET A 251 -6.07 -7.42 34.73
N ILE A 252 -6.13 -8.36 35.67
CA ILE A 252 -5.85 -8.19 37.10
C ILE A 252 -4.70 -9.15 37.46
N ASN A 253 -3.69 -8.63 38.13
CA ASN A 253 -2.55 -9.36 38.69
C ASN A 253 -2.82 -9.69 40.16
N LEU A 254 -2.74 -10.97 40.49
CA LEU A 254 -2.98 -11.52 41.82
C LEU A 254 -1.67 -11.59 42.62
N ALA A 255 -1.77 -11.65 43.96
CA ALA A 255 -0.61 -11.73 44.84
C ALA A 255 0.23 -13.02 44.67
N ASN A 256 -0.37 -14.09 44.13
CA ASN A 256 0.30 -15.35 43.83
C ASN A 256 1.14 -15.30 42.52
N GLY A 257 1.10 -14.17 41.78
CA GLY A 257 1.81 -13.99 40.52
C GLY A 257 1.02 -14.38 39.27
N GLU A 258 -0.22 -14.85 39.40
CA GLU A 258 -1.10 -15.13 38.27
C GLU A 258 -1.84 -13.87 37.78
N SER A 259 -2.30 -13.90 36.53
CA SER A 259 -3.15 -12.85 35.95
C SER A 259 -4.51 -13.43 35.55
N VAL A 260 -5.58 -12.71 35.87
CA VAL A 260 -6.97 -13.08 35.56
C VAL A 260 -7.67 -11.94 34.81
N PRO A 261 -8.66 -12.21 33.94
CA PRO A 261 -9.41 -11.14 33.28
C PRO A 261 -10.27 -10.37 34.29
N VAL A 262 -10.48 -9.09 34.03
CA VAL A 262 -11.45 -8.27 34.76
C VAL A 262 -12.85 -8.86 34.56
N PRO A 263 -13.66 -9.03 35.62
CA PRO A 263 -15.04 -9.51 35.51
C PRO A 263 -15.89 -8.66 34.55
N GLU A 264 -16.77 -9.28 33.78
CA GLU A 264 -17.58 -8.60 32.75
C GLU A 264 -18.42 -7.44 33.33
N ASN A 265 -18.94 -7.61 34.55
CA ASN A 265 -19.72 -6.58 35.26
C ASN A 265 -18.87 -5.42 35.81
N GLU A 266 -17.55 -5.49 35.72
CA GLU A 266 -16.61 -4.42 36.08
C GLU A 266 -16.03 -3.71 34.85
N LEU A 267 -16.41 -4.14 33.65
CA LEU A 267 -16.05 -3.45 32.42
C LEU A 267 -16.95 -2.21 32.20
N PRO A 268 -16.41 -1.15 31.56
CA PRO A 268 -15.03 -0.98 31.12
C PRO A 268 -14.07 -0.58 32.27
N VAL A 269 -12.79 -0.97 32.16
CA VAL A 269 -11.73 -0.34 32.98
C VAL A 269 -11.48 1.06 32.43
N VAL A 270 -12.03 2.07 33.10
CA VAL A 270 -11.99 3.45 32.62
C VAL A 270 -10.59 4.07 32.81
N LEU A 271 -10.03 4.61 31.72
CA LEU A 271 -8.84 5.45 31.78
C LEU A 271 -9.22 6.80 32.41
N PRO A 272 -8.53 7.26 33.47
CA PRO A 272 -8.89 8.51 34.15
C PRO A 272 -8.43 9.70 33.31
N GLU A 273 -9.34 10.51 32.78
CA GLU A 273 -8.98 11.60 31.86
C GLU A 273 -8.36 12.84 32.54
N ASP A 274 -8.67 13.08 33.81
CA ASP A 274 -8.12 14.19 34.61
C ASP A 274 -6.78 13.78 35.25
N VAL A 275 -5.68 13.97 34.51
CA VAL A 275 -4.32 13.60 34.93
C VAL A 275 -3.31 14.70 34.67
N VAL A 276 -2.25 14.72 35.48
CA VAL A 276 -1.08 15.59 35.27
C VAL A 276 0.04 14.78 34.63
N MET A 277 0.43 15.15 33.41
CA MET A 277 1.55 14.54 32.68
C MET A 277 2.89 15.08 33.18
N ASN A 278 3.76 14.21 33.68
CA ASN A 278 5.13 14.57 34.08
C ASN A 278 6.19 14.29 32.98
N GLY A 279 5.76 13.78 31.82
CA GLY A 279 6.61 13.50 30.66
C GLY A 279 7.48 12.24 30.74
N THR A 280 7.55 11.55 31.89
CA THR A 280 8.47 10.42 32.10
C THR A 280 7.78 9.11 32.48
N THR A 281 6.67 9.18 33.23
CA THR A 281 5.92 8.00 33.71
C THR A 281 4.44 8.14 33.39
N SER A 282 3.79 7.04 32.99
CA SER A 282 2.33 6.98 32.81
C SER A 282 1.61 7.39 34.11
N PRO A 283 0.64 8.32 34.10
CA PRO A 283 -0.10 8.71 35.30
C PRO A 283 -0.75 7.54 36.05
N ILE A 284 -1.35 6.57 35.35
CA ILE A 284 -1.96 5.37 35.95
C ILE A 284 -0.94 4.40 36.58
N LYS A 285 0.35 4.56 36.24
CA LYS A 285 1.45 3.82 36.88
C LYS A 285 2.05 4.59 38.05
N ALA A 286 2.02 5.93 37.98
CA ALA A 286 2.51 6.80 39.03
C ALA A 286 1.55 6.87 40.22
N ASP A 287 0.24 6.72 39.97
CA ASP A 287 -0.79 6.62 41.00
C ASP A 287 -1.05 5.14 41.36
N PRO A 288 -0.53 4.65 42.49
CA PRO A 288 -0.75 3.26 42.90
C PRO A 288 -2.21 2.99 43.30
N GLU A 289 -3.01 4.01 43.63
CA GLU A 289 -4.41 3.82 44.00
C GLU A 289 -5.27 3.42 42.81
N TRP A 290 -4.98 3.93 41.61
CA TRP A 290 -5.73 3.56 40.40
C TRP A 290 -5.63 2.06 40.09
N ALA A 291 -4.45 1.48 40.29
CA ALA A 291 -4.20 0.06 40.04
C ALA A 291 -4.85 -0.84 41.10
N LYS A 292 -5.07 -0.38 42.34
CA LYS A 292 -5.65 -1.23 43.39
C LYS A 292 -7.07 -1.65 43.07
N THR A 293 -7.35 -2.94 43.25
CA THR A 293 -8.68 -3.53 43.10
C THR A 293 -8.85 -4.74 44.01
N LEU A 294 -10.03 -5.35 43.98
CA LEU A 294 -10.32 -6.59 44.68
C LEU A 294 -10.73 -7.67 43.68
N TYR A 295 -10.19 -8.88 43.81
CA TYR A 295 -10.64 -10.04 43.06
C TYR A 295 -11.08 -11.13 44.03
N ASN A 296 -12.35 -11.55 43.96
CA ASN A 296 -12.96 -12.49 44.91
C ASN A 296 -12.76 -12.12 46.40
N GLY A 297 -12.68 -10.82 46.69
CA GLY A 297 -12.48 -10.29 48.05
C GLY A 297 -11.02 -10.19 48.50
N GLU A 298 -10.06 -10.61 47.68
CA GLU A 298 -8.62 -10.48 47.93
C GLU A 298 -8.03 -9.25 47.23
N GLU A 299 -7.00 -8.64 47.82
CA GLU A 299 -6.28 -7.51 47.22
C GLU A 299 -5.58 -7.92 45.93
N ALA A 300 -5.77 -7.14 44.87
CA ALA A 300 -5.17 -7.36 43.57
C ALA A 300 -4.84 -6.04 42.87
N LEU A 301 -4.09 -6.11 41.76
CA LEU A 301 -3.68 -4.94 40.99
C LEU A 301 -4.13 -5.04 39.54
N ARG A 302 -4.79 -4.02 39.01
CA ARG A 302 -5.07 -3.89 37.58
C ARG A 302 -3.78 -3.77 36.78
N GLU A 303 -3.79 -4.27 35.56
CA GLU A 303 -2.75 -3.99 34.58
C GLU A 303 -2.67 -2.47 34.31
N THR A 304 -1.43 -1.96 34.21
CA THR A 304 -1.17 -0.53 33.99
C THR A 304 -0.68 -0.23 32.58
N ASP A 305 -0.39 -1.28 31.80
CA ASP A 305 -0.19 -1.16 30.36
C ASP A 305 -1.52 -0.91 29.64
N THR A 306 -1.45 -0.18 28.54
CA THR A 306 -2.58 0.07 27.63
C THR A 306 -2.41 -0.70 26.33
N PHE A 307 -3.50 -0.89 25.59
CA PHE A 307 -3.46 -1.52 24.29
C PHE A 307 -2.70 -0.67 23.26
N ASP A 308 -2.04 -1.38 22.33
CA ASP A 308 -1.61 -0.86 21.05
C ASP A 308 -2.79 -0.26 20.29
N THR A 309 -2.63 0.93 19.68
CA THR A 309 -3.72 1.66 19.01
C THR A 309 -4.23 0.96 17.74
N PHE A 310 -3.51 -0.07 17.28
CA PHE A 310 -4.03 -0.99 16.27
C PHE A 310 -5.23 -1.81 16.76
N MET A 311 -5.42 -1.95 18.08
CA MET A 311 -6.58 -2.61 18.67
C MET A 311 -7.88 -1.97 18.19
N GLU A 312 -8.04 -0.66 18.39
CA GLU A 312 -9.27 0.05 18.03
C GLU A 312 -9.46 0.13 16.50
N SER A 313 -8.38 0.36 15.76
CA SER A 313 -8.44 0.49 14.29
C SER A 313 -8.65 -0.85 13.56
N SER A 314 -8.54 -1.99 14.24
CA SER A 314 -8.74 -3.30 13.60
C SER A 314 -10.21 -3.71 13.43
N TRP A 315 -11.17 -2.99 14.04
CA TRP A 315 -12.59 -3.39 13.99
C TRP A 315 -13.60 -2.24 13.91
N TYR A 316 -13.15 -0.98 13.92
CA TYR A 316 -14.02 0.20 13.83
C TYR A 316 -15.00 0.17 12.64
N TYR A 317 -14.59 -0.39 11.50
CA TYR A 317 -15.43 -0.52 10.30
C TYR A 317 -16.69 -1.35 10.57
N ALA A 318 -16.59 -2.37 11.44
CA ALA A 318 -17.73 -3.20 11.84
C ALA A 318 -18.57 -2.50 12.91
N ARG A 319 -17.95 -1.76 13.84
CA ARG A 319 -18.68 -0.97 14.85
C ARG A 319 -19.53 0.13 14.22
N TYR A 320 -19.12 0.72 13.10
CA TYR A 320 -19.92 1.70 12.37
C TYR A 320 -21.28 1.15 11.89
N CYS A 321 -21.45 -0.17 11.79
CA CYS A 321 -22.74 -0.77 11.47
C CYS A 321 -23.75 -0.65 12.63
N SER A 322 -23.28 -0.49 13.86
CA SER A 322 -24.11 -0.37 15.07
C SER A 322 -23.44 0.49 16.17
N PRO A 323 -23.18 1.78 15.92
CA PRO A 323 -22.29 2.58 16.77
C PRO A 323 -22.88 2.89 18.15
N ASN A 324 -24.21 2.98 18.23
CA ASN A 324 -24.96 3.35 19.44
C ASN A 324 -25.51 2.13 20.21
N ASP A 325 -24.98 0.92 19.94
CA ASP A 325 -25.39 -0.29 20.67
C ASP A 325 -24.51 -0.49 21.90
N ASP A 326 -25.04 -0.16 23.07
CA ASP A 326 -24.30 -0.25 24.34
C ASP A 326 -24.51 -1.60 25.05
N THR A 327 -25.17 -2.56 24.40
CA THR A 327 -25.48 -3.89 24.98
C THR A 327 -24.56 -5.00 24.49
N GLN A 328 -23.86 -4.77 23.38
CA GLN A 328 -22.97 -5.75 22.75
C GLN A 328 -21.89 -5.04 21.93
N MET A 329 -20.84 -5.78 21.56
CA MET A 329 -19.73 -5.24 20.76
C MET A 329 -20.20 -4.74 19.38
N ILE A 330 -20.98 -5.54 18.65
CA ILE A 330 -21.53 -5.25 17.32
C ILE A 330 -22.88 -5.98 17.19
N ASP A 331 -23.88 -5.36 16.57
CA ASP A 331 -25.15 -6.02 16.19
C ASP A 331 -24.93 -6.88 14.92
N PRO A 332 -25.00 -8.23 15.00
CA PRO A 332 -24.71 -9.08 13.85
C PRO A 332 -25.68 -8.88 12.68
N ALA A 333 -26.94 -8.52 12.93
CA ALA A 333 -27.90 -8.30 11.85
C ALA A 333 -27.54 -7.05 11.05
N LYS A 334 -27.12 -5.97 11.73
CA LYS A 334 -26.68 -4.73 11.08
C LYS A 334 -25.31 -4.87 10.43
N ALA A 335 -24.38 -5.55 11.08
CA ALA A 335 -23.06 -5.80 10.53
C ALA A 335 -23.14 -6.62 9.24
N ASN A 336 -23.89 -7.72 9.22
CA ASN A 336 -24.04 -8.56 8.03
C ASN A 336 -24.90 -7.93 6.93
N TYR A 337 -25.62 -6.84 7.20
CA TYR A 337 -26.27 -6.04 6.17
C TYR A 337 -25.26 -5.17 5.41
N TRP A 338 -24.30 -4.55 6.13
CA TRP A 338 -23.33 -3.62 5.56
C TRP A 338 -22.03 -4.28 5.10
N LEU A 339 -21.60 -5.36 5.75
CA LEU A 339 -20.32 -6.01 5.52
C LEU A 339 -20.40 -7.11 4.46
N PRO A 340 -19.31 -7.36 3.73
CA PRO A 340 -18.01 -6.69 3.85
C PRO A 340 -17.99 -5.31 3.18
N VAL A 341 -17.06 -4.45 3.60
CA VAL A 341 -16.89 -3.10 3.03
C VAL A 341 -16.60 -3.23 1.53
N ASP A 342 -17.41 -2.61 0.68
CA ASP A 342 -17.26 -2.72 -0.77
C ASP A 342 -15.96 -2.07 -1.27
N GLN A 343 -15.63 -0.87 -0.78
CA GLN A 343 -14.42 -0.14 -1.16
C GLN A 343 -13.76 0.47 0.08
N TYR A 344 -12.58 -0.02 0.42
CA TYR A 344 -11.71 0.57 1.44
C TYR A 344 -10.68 1.50 0.77
N ILE A 345 -10.44 2.68 1.35
CA ILE A 345 -9.51 3.69 0.84
C ILE A 345 -8.56 4.07 1.98
N GLY A 346 -7.27 3.86 1.78
CA GLY A 346 -6.25 4.16 2.79
C GLY A 346 -4.84 4.16 2.20
N GLY A 347 -3.91 4.88 2.81
CA GLY A 347 -2.54 5.00 2.28
C GLY A 347 -1.79 3.66 2.26
N ILE A 348 -0.90 3.49 1.29
CA ILE A 348 -0.09 2.26 1.13
C ILE A 348 0.79 1.96 2.36
N GLU A 349 1.07 2.94 3.21
CA GLU A 349 1.77 2.75 4.49
C GLU A 349 1.07 1.77 5.44
N HIS A 350 -0.24 1.55 5.25
CA HIS A 350 -1.04 0.64 6.06
C HIS A 350 -1.13 -0.79 5.48
N ALA A 351 -0.42 -1.06 4.37
CA ALA A 351 -0.50 -2.31 3.61
C ALA A 351 -0.24 -3.58 4.45
N ILE A 352 0.67 -3.48 5.42
CA ILE A 352 1.06 -4.61 6.28
C ILE A 352 0.28 -4.54 7.60
N LEU A 353 0.66 -3.67 8.53
CA LEU A 353 0.17 -3.70 9.92
C LEU A 353 -1.36 -3.60 10.02
N HIS A 354 -1.90 -2.40 9.81
CA HIS A 354 -3.34 -2.11 9.94
C HIS A 354 -4.23 -3.08 9.14
N LEU A 355 -3.91 -3.30 7.86
CA LEU A 355 -4.72 -4.19 7.03
C LEU A 355 -4.62 -5.65 7.48
N LEU A 356 -3.44 -6.15 7.86
CA LEU A 356 -3.30 -7.52 8.37
C LEU A 356 -4.05 -7.69 9.70
N TYR A 357 -3.95 -6.71 10.61
CA TYR A 357 -4.68 -6.74 11.87
C TYR A 357 -6.20 -6.63 11.67
N SER A 358 -6.66 -5.80 10.73
CA SER A 358 -8.09 -5.71 10.40
C SER A 358 -8.64 -7.03 9.84
N ARG A 359 -7.89 -7.71 8.96
CA ARG A 359 -8.24 -9.04 8.43
C ARG A 359 -8.27 -10.09 9.54
N PHE A 360 -7.23 -10.12 10.36
CA PHE A 360 -7.15 -11.02 11.52
C PHE A 360 -8.32 -10.80 12.49
N PHE A 361 -8.60 -9.56 12.85
CA PHE A 361 -9.67 -9.23 13.77
C PHE A 361 -11.04 -9.54 13.17
N HIS A 362 -11.22 -9.37 11.84
CA HIS A 362 -12.44 -9.79 11.15
C HIS A 362 -12.69 -11.29 11.30
N LYS A 363 -11.65 -12.11 11.17
CA LYS A 363 -11.72 -13.57 11.35
C LYS A 363 -12.06 -13.93 12.79
N LEU A 364 -11.50 -13.23 13.78
CA LEU A 364 -11.92 -13.39 15.17
C LEU A 364 -13.42 -13.07 15.35
N LEU A 365 -13.90 -11.95 14.78
CA LEU A 365 -15.31 -11.56 14.82
C LEU A 365 -16.22 -12.62 14.15
N ARG A 366 -15.76 -13.22 13.04
CA ARG A 366 -16.46 -14.29 12.34
C ARG A 366 -16.57 -15.53 13.21
N ASP A 367 -15.47 -15.92 13.84
CA ASP A 367 -15.39 -17.16 14.61
C ASP A 367 -16.22 -17.10 15.91
N VAL A 368 -16.45 -15.89 16.45
CA VAL A 368 -17.42 -15.68 17.55
C VAL A 368 -18.85 -15.37 17.07
N GLY A 369 -19.11 -15.42 15.76
CA GLY A 369 -20.44 -15.31 15.17
C GLY A 369 -20.99 -13.88 15.02
N LEU A 370 -20.15 -12.85 15.16
CA LEU A 370 -20.56 -11.44 15.00
C LEU A 370 -20.64 -10.99 13.54
N VAL A 371 -19.88 -11.63 12.64
CA VAL A 371 -19.91 -11.41 11.19
C VAL A 371 -19.92 -12.75 10.44
N LYS A 372 -20.31 -12.76 9.17
CA LYS A 372 -20.45 -13.99 8.36
C LYS A 372 -19.46 -14.10 7.19
N CYS A 373 -18.84 -13.01 6.78
CA CYS A 373 -17.84 -13.00 5.70
C CYS A 373 -16.43 -13.23 6.26
N ASP A 374 -15.52 -13.72 5.41
CA ASP A 374 -14.16 -14.11 5.81
C ASP A 374 -13.15 -12.96 5.78
N GLU A 375 -13.45 -11.93 4.97
CA GLU A 375 -12.57 -10.80 4.71
C GLU A 375 -13.35 -9.48 4.84
N PRO A 376 -12.78 -8.45 5.48
CA PRO A 376 -13.50 -7.22 5.79
C PRO A 376 -13.68 -6.26 4.61
N PHE A 377 -12.82 -6.34 3.59
CA PHE A 377 -12.75 -5.36 2.49
C PHE A 377 -12.72 -6.06 1.13
N LYS A 378 -13.73 -5.85 0.28
CA LYS A 378 -13.79 -6.43 -1.08
C LYS A 378 -12.75 -5.78 -2.00
N LYS A 379 -12.81 -4.44 -2.12
CA LYS A 379 -11.88 -3.64 -2.91
C LYS A 379 -11.00 -2.80 -2.02
N LEU A 380 -9.74 -2.64 -2.42
CA LEU A 380 -8.79 -1.79 -1.74
C LEU A 380 -8.19 -0.80 -2.74
N LEU A 381 -8.33 0.49 -2.46
CA LEU A 381 -7.64 1.56 -3.18
C LEU A 381 -6.60 2.14 -2.25
N CYS A 382 -5.33 1.97 -2.60
CA CYS A 382 -4.23 2.56 -1.85
C CYS A 382 -3.83 3.91 -2.44
N GLN A 383 -4.22 5.01 -1.79
CA GLN A 383 -3.84 6.32 -2.32
C GLN A 383 -2.33 6.59 -2.18
N GLY A 384 -1.78 7.31 -3.16
CA GLY A 384 -0.44 7.84 -3.09
C GLY A 384 -0.31 8.96 -2.07
N MET A 385 0.93 9.27 -1.70
CA MET A 385 1.21 10.32 -0.71
C MET A 385 1.05 11.70 -1.32
N VAL A 386 0.58 12.65 -0.51
CA VAL A 386 0.66 14.08 -0.84
C VAL A 386 2.04 14.59 -0.45
N LEU A 387 2.72 15.17 -1.42
CA LEU A 387 4.08 15.69 -1.31
C LEU A 387 4.04 17.22 -1.30
N ALA A 388 4.92 17.78 -0.47
CA ALA A 388 5.26 19.19 -0.50
C ALA A 388 6.77 19.34 -0.38
N GLU A 389 7.28 20.47 -0.86
CA GLU A 389 8.69 20.81 -0.72
C GLU A 389 9.06 20.94 0.75
N THR A 390 10.32 20.69 1.06
CA THR A 390 10.83 20.75 2.42
C THR A 390 12.04 21.63 2.51
N TYR A 391 12.07 22.46 3.56
CA TYR A 391 13.10 23.46 3.79
C TYR A 391 13.60 23.37 5.22
N TYR A 392 14.91 23.49 5.42
CA TYR A 392 15.49 23.41 6.75
C TYR A 392 16.76 24.26 6.90
N ARG A 393 17.20 24.42 8.15
CA ARG A 393 18.56 24.84 8.51
C ARG A 393 19.19 23.79 9.43
N GLU A 394 20.51 23.71 9.40
CA GLU A 394 21.25 22.89 10.36
C GLU A 394 21.44 23.69 11.65
N ALA A 395 21.03 23.10 12.78
CA ALA A 395 21.30 23.62 14.11
C ALA A 395 22.70 23.21 14.58
N ASP A 396 23.25 23.89 15.59
CA ASP A 396 24.60 23.65 16.12
C ASP A 396 24.83 22.21 16.61
N ASN A 397 23.76 21.50 16.97
CA ASN A 397 23.79 20.10 17.42
C ASN A 397 23.62 19.08 16.26
N GLY A 398 23.59 19.53 15.01
CA GLY A 398 23.37 18.72 13.81
C GLY A 398 21.91 18.37 13.53
N ALA A 399 20.95 18.87 14.32
CA ALA A 399 19.53 18.68 14.04
C ALA A 399 19.08 19.57 12.85
N GLN A 400 18.05 19.12 12.15
CA GLN A 400 17.41 19.89 11.08
C GLN A 400 16.22 20.66 11.64
N GLU A 401 16.29 21.99 11.62
CA GLU A 401 15.18 22.87 11.95
C GLU A 401 14.35 23.15 10.70
N TRP A 402 13.16 22.56 10.64
CA TRP A 402 12.30 22.62 9.44
C TRP A 402 11.42 23.86 9.40
N ILE A 403 11.36 24.49 8.24
CA ILE A 403 10.61 25.73 7.97
C ILE A 403 9.49 25.43 6.97
N ALA A 404 8.31 25.97 7.23
CA ALA A 404 7.14 25.71 6.40
C ALA A 404 7.31 26.28 4.99
N PRO A 405 6.84 25.57 3.94
CA PRO A 405 6.91 26.05 2.55
C PRO A 405 6.27 27.42 2.35
N ASN A 406 5.16 27.70 3.05
CA ASN A 406 4.48 29.00 3.01
C ASN A 406 5.36 30.15 3.53
N ASP A 407 6.33 29.84 4.39
CA ASP A 407 7.28 30.79 4.98
C ASP A 407 8.58 30.91 4.18
N VAL A 408 8.68 30.31 2.99
CA VAL A 408 9.88 30.37 2.15
C VAL A 408 9.59 31.05 0.82
N THR A 409 10.51 31.92 0.39
CA THR A 409 10.56 32.48 -0.96
C THR A 409 11.60 31.71 -1.75
N VAL A 410 11.21 31.25 -2.94
CA VAL A 410 12.01 30.35 -3.78
C VAL A 410 12.25 30.98 -5.14
N GLU A 411 13.49 31.00 -5.60
CA GLU A 411 13.86 31.33 -6.97
C GLU A 411 14.22 30.05 -7.72
N ARG A 412 13.82 29.98 -9.00
CA ARG A 412 14.04 28.81 -9.85
C ARG A 412 14.67 29.22 -11.18
N ASP A 413 15.43 28.29 -11.76
CA ASP A 413 15.94 28.43 -13.12
C ASP A 413 14.89 28.08 -14.20
N ASP A 414 15.27 28.20 -15.47
CA ASP A 414 14.41 27.87 -16.63
C ASP A 414 14.00 26.39 -16.68
N LYS A 415 14.66 25.53 -15.91
CA LYS A 415 14.35 24.09 -15.79
C LYS A 415 13.52 23.79 -14.53
N GLY A 416 13.15 24.80 -13.75
CA GLY A 416 12.38 24.67 -12.52
C GLY A 416 13.18 24.24 -11.29
N GLN A 417 14.52 24.16 -11.38
CA GLN A 417 15.38 23.81 -10.26
C GLN A 417 15.53 24.99 -9.32
N ILE A 418 15.51 24.74 -8.01
CA ILE A 418 15.67 25.77 -6.99
C ILE A 418 17.11 26.29 -7.02
N THR A 419 17.28 27.58 -7.27
CA THR A 419 18.58 28.27 -7.27
C THR A 419 18.82 29.01 -5.96
N SER A 420 17.75 29.45 -5.29
CA SER A 420 17.80 30.14 -4.00
C SER A 420 16.51 29.87 -3.21
N SER A 421 16.63 29.72 -1.90
CA SER A 421 15.51 29.63 -0.97
C SER A 421 15.80 30.44 0.29
N VAL A 422 14.90 31.36 0.63
CA VAL A 422 15.07 32.32 1.73
C VAL A 422 13.82 32.32 2.60
N SER A 423 13.99 32.27 3.92
CA SER A 423 12.88 32.38 4.86
C SER A 423 12.28 33.79 4.86
N LYS A 424 10.96 33.89 4.79
CA LYS A 424 10.19 35.13 4.93
C LYS A 424 10.17 35.65 6.36
N LEU A 425 10.46 34.80 7.34
CA LEU A 425 10.41 35.13 8.77
C LEU A 425 11.57 36.06 9.17
N ASP A 426 12.76 35.85 8.59
CA ASP A 426 13.99 36.53 8.99
C ASP A 426 14.89 36.95 7.82
N GLY A 427 14.52 36.62 6.58
CA GLY A 427 15.30 36.95 5.38
C GLY A 427 16.59 36.14 5.22
N GLN A 428 16.79 35.07 6.00
CA GLN A 428 18.02 34.26 5.95
C GLN A 428 17.86 33.02 5.04
N PRO A 429 18.96 32.54 4.42
CA PRO A 429 18.93 31.36 3.56
C PRO A 429 18.43 30.10 4.27
N VAL A 430 17.79 29.22 3.50
CA VAL A 430 17.36 27.88 3.94
C VAL A 430 17.80 26.85 2.90
N LEU A 431 18.04 25.62 3.33
CA LEU A 431 18.37 24.50 2.44
C LEU A 431 17.08 23.81 1.98
N SER A 432 17.00 23.44 0.70
CA SER A 432 15.92 22.61 0.18
C SER A 432 16.30 21.13 0.24
N ALA A 433 15.43 20.30 0.81
CA ALA A 433 15.53 18.84 0.75
C ALA A 433 14.61 18.23 -0.33
N GLY A 434 14.04 19.07 -1.20
CA GLY A 434 13.13 18.64 -2.27
C GLY A 434 11.73 18.24 -1.78
N MET A 435 10.98 17.58 -2.66
CA MET A 435 9.64 17.07 -2.39
C MET A 435 9.69 15.88 -1.43
N SER A 436 8.87 15.92 -0.38
CA SER A 436 8.66 14.74 0.46
C SER A 436 7.26 14.71 1.05
N LYS A 437 6.87 13.57 1.64
CA LYS A 437 5.57 13.39 2.29
C LYS A 437 5.29 14.56 3.24
N MET A 438 4.10 15.16 3.14
CA MET A 438 3.63 16.13 4.12
C MET A 438 3.62 15.50 5.52
N SER A 439 4.28 16.14 6.48
CA SER A 439 4.40 15.64 7.85
C SER A 439 4.61 16.77 8.85
N LYS A 440 4.15 16.55 10.09
CA LYS A 440 4.40 17.48 11.20
C LYS A 440 5.90 17.58 11.52
N SER A 441 6.65 16.48 11.42
CA SER A 441 8.08 16.44 11.74
C SER A 441 8.95 17.27 10.80
N LYS A 442 8.55 17.40 9.52
CA LYS A 442 9.25 18.24 8.54
C LYS A 442 8.61 19.60 8.30
N ASN A 443 7.60 19.95 9.11
CA ASN A 443 6.87 21.22 9.03
C ASN A 443 6.38 21.60 7.61
N ASN A 444 6.13 20.61 6.73
CA ASN A 444 5.74 20.86 5.33
C ASN A 444 4.28 20.55 5.04
N GLY A 445 3.48 20.33 6.08
CA GLY A 445 2.03 20.20 5.93
C GLY A 445 1.45 21.54 5.48
N ILE A 446 0.66 21.51 4.41
CA ILE A 446 -0.14 22.65 3.99
C ILE A 446 -1.49 22.50 4.65
N ASP A 447 -1.89 23.52 5.42
CA ASP A 447 -3.19 23.52 6.07
C ASP A 447 -4.28 23.70 5.00
N PRO A 448 -5.15 22.70 4.79
CA PRO A 448 -6.23 22.83 3.82
C PRO A 448 -7.18 23.98 4.17
N GLN A 449 -7.30 24.37 5.44
CA GLN A 449 -8.24 25.40 5.90
C GLN A 449 -7.96 26.75 5.23
N GLU A 450 -6.70 27.19 5.14
CA GLU A 450 -6.32 28.46 4.48
C GLU A 450 -6.74 28.47 2.99
N VAL A 451 -6.59 27.33 2.33
CA VAL A 451 -6.91 27.17 0.91
C VAL A 451 -8.43 27.10 0.70
N ILE A 452 -9.15 26.44 1.60
CA ILE A 452 -10.62 26.38 1.62
C ILE A 452 -11.20 27.78 1.83
N GLU A 453 -10.66 28.58 2.74
CA GLU A 453 -11.13 29.96 2.98
C GLU A 453 -10.92 30.85 1.75
N LYS A 454 -9.79 30.67 1.05
CA LYS A 454 -9.44 31.48 -0.13
C LYS A 454 -10.21 31.09 -1.39
N TYR A 455 -10.40 29.80 -1.64
CA TYR A 455 -10.93 29.30 -2.93
C TYR A 455 -12.20 28.45 -2.81
N GLY A 456 -12.64 28.11 -1.61
CA GLY A 456 -13.77 27.23 -1.34
C GLY A 456 -13.42 25.73 -1.38
N ALA A 457 -14.19 24.92 -0.65
CA ALA A 457 -13.97 23.48 -0.52
C ALA A 457 -13.97 22.74 -1.87
N ASP A 458 -14.88 23.11 -2.79
CA ASP A 458 -14.97 22.47 -4.10
C ASP A 458 -13.73 22.67 -4.97
N THR A 459 -13.08 23.84 -4.87
CA THR A 459 -11.82 24.07 -5.58
C THR A 459 -10.76 23.08 -5.09
N VAL A 460 -10.63 22.93 -3.77
CA VAL A 460 -9.62 22.05 -3.16
C VAL A 460 -9.90 20.59 -3.51
N ARG A 461 -11.15 20.13 -3.37
CA ARG A 461 -11.55 18.77 -3.76
C ARG A 461 -11.26 18.48 -5.22
N LEU A 462 -11.66 19.39 -6.12
CA LEU A 462 -11.41 19.26 -7.55
C LEU A 462 -9.91 19.21 -7.86
N PHE A 463 -9.11 20.08 -7.24
CA PHE A 463 -7.66 20.10 -7.39
C PHE A 463 -7.05 18.75 -7.00
N ILE A 464 -7.39 18.23 -5.82
CA ILE A 464 -6.85 16.95 -5.34
C ILE A 464 -7.23 15.81 -6.29
N MET A 465 -8.50 15.74 -6.72
CA MET A 465 -8.99 14.69 -7.61
C MET A 465 -8.49 14.81 -9.06
N PHE A 466 -8.08 16.01 -9.50
CA PHE A 466 -7.63 16.26 -10.87
C PHE A 466 -6.12 16.10 -11.06
N THR A 467 -5.33 16.44 -10.03
CA THR A 467 -3.88 16.61 -10.18
C THR A 467 -3.15 15.31 -10.49
N SER A 468 -3.58 14.20 -9.89
CA SER A 468 -2.92 12.90 -10.04
C SER A 468 -3.95 11.76 -9.97
N PRO A 469 -3.72 10.61 -10.61
CA PRO A 469 -4.46 9.39 -10.29
C PRO A 469 -4.37 9.09 -8.79
N PRO A 470 -5.42 8.54 -8.14
CA PRO A 470 -5.44 8.35 -6.69
C PRO A 470 -4.26 7.54 -6.14
N GLU A 471 -3.79 6.55 -6.90
CA GLU A 471 -2.71 5.63 -6.51
C GLU A 471 -1.31 6.26 -6.63
N GLN A 472 -1.20 7.36 -7.40
CA GLN A 472 0.07 8.06 -7.60
C GLN A 472 0.25 9.14 -6.55
N THR A 473 1.51 9.49 -6.29
CA THR A 473 1.82 10.64 -5.45
C THR A 473 1.26 11.92 -6.06
N LEU A 474 0.77 12.80 -5.21
CA LEU A 474 0.28 14.12 -5.60
C LEU A 474 1.28 15.17 -5.12
N GLU A 475 1.82 15.95 -6.04
CA GLU A 475 2.64 17.12 -5.69
C GLU A 475 1.72 18.32 -5.52
N TRP A 476 1.78 18.95 -4.35
CA TRP A 476 1.00 20.15 -4.11
C TRP A 476 1.51 21.34 -4.94
N SER A 477 0.59 22.08 -5.57
CA SER A 477 0.90 23.28 -6.34
C SER A 477 -0.23 24.31 -6.29
N ASP A 478 0.07 25.52 -5.79
CA ASP A 478 -0.89 26.63 -5.73
C ASP A 478 -1.41 27.03 -7.12
N ALA A 479 -0.56 26.98 -8.15
CA ALA A 479 -0.96 27.23 -9.53
C ALA A 479 -2.01 26.20 -10.03
N GLY A 480 -1.89 24.95 -9.56
CA GLY A 480 -2.88 23.90 -9.80
C GLY A 480 -4.22 24.21 -9.14
N VAL A 481 -4.20 24.67 -7.89
CA VAL A 481 -5.41 25.12 -7.15
C VAL A 481 -6.11 26.25 -7.90
N GLU A 482 -5.36 27.26 -8.37
CA GLU A 482 -5.95 28.35 -9.17
C GLU A 482 -6.55 27.87 -10.49
N GLY A 483 -5.93 26.87 -11.13
CA GLY A 483 -6.46 26.21 -12.32
C GLY A 483 -7.83 25.56 -12.06
N ALA A 484 -7.95 24.82 -10.96
CA ALA A 484 -9.20 24.24 -10.49
C ALA A 484 -10.26 25.32 -10.23
N HIS A 485 -9.88 26.42 -9.56
CA HIS A 485 -10.79 27.53 -9.26
C HIS A 485 -11.34 28.20 -10.53
N ARG A 486 -10.48 28.40 -11.54
CA ARG A 486 -10.91 28.91 -12.86
C ARG A 486 -11.90 27.98 -13.53
N PHE A 487 -11.73 26.66 -13.40
CA PHE A 487 -12.70 25.70 -13.95
C PHE A 487 -14.06 25.78 -13.25
N VAL A 488 -14.09 25.81 -11.92
CA VAL A 488 -15.31 26.02 -11.11
C VAL A 488 -16.08 27.26 -11.60
N LYS A 489 -15.38 28.39 -11.78
CA LYS A 489 -15.99 29.63 -12.30
C LYS A 489 -16.56 29.49 -13.71
N ARG A 490 -15.92 28.70 -14.59
CA ARG A 490 -16.44 28.46 -15.95
C ARG A 490 -17.71 27.61 -15.93
N VAL A 491 -17.80 26.60 -15.07
CA VAL A 491 -19.01 25.79 -14.89
C VAL A 491 -20.16 26.64 -14.37
N TYR A 492 -19.91 27.44 -13.34
CA TYR A 492 -20.90 28.39 -12.81
C TYR A 492 -21.41 29.34 -13.89
N LYS A 493 -20.49 29.96 -14.64
CA LYS A 493 -20.84 30.88 -15.71
C LYS A 493 -21.72 30.22 -16.79
N LEU A 494 -21.33 29.04 -17.27
CA LEU A 494 -22.09 28.35 -18.32
C LEU A 494 -23.54 28.04 -17.87
N ALA A 495 -23.69 27.55 -16.64
CA ALA A 495 -25.01 27.28 -16.06
C ALA A 495 -25.86 28.55 -15.93
N HIS A 496 -25.26 29.65 -15.48
CA HIS A 496 -25.95 30.94 -15.36
C HIS A 496 -26.34 31.51 -16.73
N ASP A 497 -25.43 31.47 -17.71
CA ASP A 497 -25.69 31.94 -19.09
C ASP A 497 -26.87 31.16 -19.72
N LEU A 498 -26.98 29.84 -19.44
CA LEU A 498 -28.13 29.03 -19.84
C LEU A 498 -29.42 29.53 -19.18
N VAL A 499 -29.44 29.67 -17.86
CA VAL A 499 -30.62 30.09 -17.08
C VAL A 499 -31.13 31.45 -17.56
N GLU A 500 -30.24 32.41 -17.77
CA GLU A 500 -30.55 33.74 -18.30
C GLU A 500 -31.16 33.66 -19.71
N SER A 501 -30.61 32.81 -20.59
CA SER A 501 -31.13 32.61 -21.95
C SER A 501 -32.54 31.98 -22.01
N THR A 502 -32.97 31.38 -20.89
CA THR A 502 -34.25 30.68 -20.71
C THR A 502 -35.22 31.43 -19.81
N ALA A 503 -34.88 32.63 -19.35
CA ALA A 503 -35.71 33.42 -18.43
C ALA A 503 -37.12 33.75 -18.99
N ASN A 504 -37.29 33.71 -20.32
CA ASN A 504 -38.54 34.07 -21.01
C ASN A 504 -39.42 32.87 -21.41
N GLY A 505 -39.09 31.64 -21.00
CA GLY A 505 -39.91 30.47 -21.31
C GLY A 505 -39.20 29.14 -20.99
N ALA A 506 -39.99 28.09 -20.75
CA ALA A 506 -39.45 26.75 -20.52
C ALA A 506 -38.68 26.24 -21.73
N VAL A 507 -37.55 25.57 -21.50
CA VAL A 507 -36.78 24.89 -22.55
C VAL A 507 -37.60 23.71 -23.06
N PRO A 508 -37.79 23.58 -24.39
CA PRO A 508 -38.54 22.46 -24.95
C PRO A 508 -37.81 21.12 -24.76
N ASP A 509 -38.59 20.04 -24.68
CA ASP A 509 -38.05 18.69 -24.61
C ASP A 509 -37.32 18.33 -25.92
N ILE A 510 -36.09 17.86 -25.77
CA ILE A 510 -35.20 17.50 -26.87
C ILE A 510 -35.78 16.38 -27.75
N ALA A 511 -36.62 15.50 -27.19
CA ALA A 511 -37.26 14.41 -27.93
C ALA A 511 -38.20 14.91 -29.04
N GLY A 512 -38.71 16.14 -28.93
CA GLY A 512 -39.59 16.76 -29.92
C GLY A 512 -38.87 17.57 -31.01
N LEU A 513 -37.54 17.63 -31.00
CA LEU A 513 -36.77 18.57 -31.82
C LEU A 513 -35.99 17.91 -32.97
N ALA A 514 -35.90 18.61 -34.10
CA ALA A 514 -35.12 18.18 -35.26
C ALA A 514 -33.67 18.69 -35.15
N LEU A 515 -32.76 17.83 -34.71
CA LEU A 515 -31.36 18.20 -34.48
C LEU A 515 -30.55 18.24 -35.77
N ASN A 516 -29.86 19.36 -36.01
CA ASN A 516 -28.88 19.48 -37.09
C ASN A 516 -27.56 18.73 -36.77
N ALA A 517 -26.63 18.68 -37.73
CA ALA A 517 -25.36 17.98 -37.58
C ALA A 517 -24.51 18.48 -36.39
N ASN A 518 -24.52 19.78 -36.10
CA ASN A 518 -23.77 20.35 -34.97
C ASN A 518 -24.40 19.95 -33.63
N HIS A 519 -25.73 19.97 -33.52
CA HIS A 519 -26.46 19.51 -32.34
C HIS A 519 -26.21 18.02 -32.06
N LYS A 520 -26.33 17.18 -33.10
CA LYS A 520 -26.03 15.74 -33.00
C LYS A 520 -24.59 15.49 -32.57
N LYS A 521 -23.63 16.22 -33.13
CA LYS A 521 -22.21 16.13 -32.74
C LYS A 521 -22.01 16.49 -31.27
N LEU A 522 -22.61 17.58 -30.79
CA LEU A 522 -22.48 17.99 -29.40
C LEU A 522 -23.12 16.99 -28.43
N ARG A 523 -24.32 16.47 -28.75
CA ARG A 523 -24.93 15.36 -27.98
C ARG A 523 -24.04 14.13 -27.97
N ARG A 524 -23.40 13.80 -29.10
CA ARG A 524 -22.46 12.67 -29.15
C ARG A 524 -21.27 12.87 -28.21
N GLU A 525 -20.66 14.05 -28.20
CA GLU A 525 -19.57 14.36 -27.27
C GLU A 525 -20.02 14.30 -25.81
N LEU A 526 -21.23 14.78 -25.51
CA LEU A 526 -21.84 14.64 -24.19
C LEU A 526 -21.96 13.16 -23.79
N HIS A 527 -22.58 12.33 -24.61
CA HIS A 527 -22.83 10.92 -24.29
C HIS A 527 -21.55 10.07 -24.26
N LYS A 528 -20.55 10.40 -25.09
CA LYS A 528 -19.18 9.86 -24.97
C LYS A 528 -18.55 10.24 -23.63
N THR A 529 -18.76 11.48 -23.16
CA THR A 529 -18.27 11.96 -21.87
C THR A 529 -18.95 11.24 -20.71
N ILE A 530 -20.28 11.09 -20.74
CA ILE A 530 -21.04 10.32 -19.72
C ILE A 530 -20.50 8.89 -19.63
N ALA A 531 -20.34 8.20 -20.76
CA ALA A 531 -19.78 6.85 -20.79
C ALA A 531 -18.38 6.79 -20.15
N LYS A 532 -17.51 7.74 -20.53
CA LYS A 532 -16.14 7.81 -20.02
C LYS A 532 -16.07 8.12 -18.53
N VAL A 533 -16.82 9.11 -18.05
CA VAL A 533 -16.83 9.50 -16.64
C VAL A 533 -17.39 8.38 -15.78
N THR A 534 -18.44 7.70 -16.25
CA THR A 534 -19.02 6.53 -15.56
C THR A 534 -18.00 5.40 -15.42
N ASP A 535 -17.27 5.06 -16.48
CA ASP A 535 -16.22 4.04 -16.45
C ASP A 535 -15.03 4.46 -15.57
N ASP A 536 -14.60 5.71 -15.68
CA ASP A 536 -13.45 6.25 -14.94
C ASP A 536 -13.72 6.32 -13.42
N ILE A 537 -14.93 6.69 -13.00
CA ILE A 537 -15.32 6.74 -11.58
C ILE A 537 -15.67 5.34 -11.06
N GLY A 538 -16.48 4.57 -11.80
CA GLY A 538 -17.06 3.33 -11.29
C GLY A 538 -16.14 2.11 -11.37
N ARG A 539 -15.29 2.03 -12.40
CA ARG A 539 -14.44 0.85 -12.64
C ARG A 539 -12.95 1.15 -12.50
N ARG A 540 -12.48 2.26 -13.05
CA ARG A 540 -11.02 2.55 -13.13
C ARG A 540 -10.48 3.31 -11.93
N ASN A 541 -11.35 3.98 -11.16
CA ASN A 541 -10.98 4.94 -10.11
C ASN A 541 -9.98 6.01 -10.60
N THR A 542 -10.05 6.41 -11.88
CA THR A 542 -9.17 7.45 -12.47
C THR A 542 -9.89 8.78 -12.54
N PHE A 543 -10.11 9.42 -11.39
CA PHE A 543 -10.91 10.65 -11.26
C PHE A 543 -10.34 11.82 -12.06
N ASN A 544 -9.01 11.89 -12.20
CA ASN A 544 -8.34 12.91 -12.99
C ASN A 544 -8.74 12.86 -14.48
N THR A 545 -8.86 11.67 -15.06
CA THR A 545 -9.29 11.52 -16.46
C THR A 545 -10.79 11.70 -16.64
N ALA A 546 -11.59 11.42 -15.60
CA ALA A 546 -13.00 11.77 -15.58
C ALA A 546 -13.19 13.30 -15.64
N ILE A 547 -12.48 14.03 -14.76
CA ILE A 547 -12.50 15.50 -14.74
C ILE A 547 -11.98 16.08 -16.06
N ALA A 548 -10.90 15.51 -16.63
CA ALA A 548 -10.38 15.94 -17.92
C ALA A 548 -11.42 15.81 -19.05
N ALA A 549 -12.20 14.73 -19.08
CA ALA A 549 -13.28 14.54 -20.05
C ALA A 549 -14.39 15.59 -19.88
N ILE A 550 -14.77 15.91 -18.64
CA ILE A 550 -15.74 16.98 -18.34
C ILE A 550 -15.18 18.34 -18.79
N MET A 551 -13.90 18.62 -18.54
CA MET A 551 -13.24 19.85 -19.00
C MET A 551 -13.21 19.96 -20.53
N GLU A 552 -12.97 18.85 -21.25
CA GLU A 552 -13.02 18.80 -22.70
C GLU A 552 -14.43 19.09 -23.23
N LEU A 553 -15.45 18.44 -22.68
CA LEU A 553 -16.85 18.73 -22.99
C LEU A 553 -17.19 20.21 -22.73
N MET A 554 -16.77 20.76 -21.59
CA MET A 554 -16.97 22.17 -21.25
C MET A 554 -16.33 23.13 -22.26
N ASN A 555 -15.18 22.77 -22.85
CA ASN A 555 -14.56 23.56 -23.91
C ASN A 555 -15.38 23.56 -25.22
N HIS A 556 -16.13 22.48 -25.50
CA HIS A 556 -17.08 22.43 -26.60
C HIS A 556 -18.32 23.27 -26.30
N LEU A 557 -18.91 23.10 -25.10
CA LEU A 557 -20.10 23.84 -24.67
C LEU A 557 -19.87 25.35 -24.63
N GLY A 558 -18.73 25.81 -24.14
CA GLY A 558 -18.41 27.23 -24.06
C GLY A 558 -18.29 27.97 -25.41
N LYS A 559 -18.35 27.25 -26.54
CA LYS A 559 -18.33 27.83 -27.90
C LYS A 559 -19.71 27.91 -28.54
N VAL A 560 -20.72 27.27 -27.94
CA VAL A 560 -22.09 27.21 -28.47
C VAL A 560 -22.80 28.52 -28.20
N LYS A 561 -23.55 29.01 -29.19
CA LYS A 561 -24.41 30.20 -29.04
C LYS A 561 -25.85 29.73 -28.82
N LEU A 562 -26.55 30.31 -27.85
CA LEU A 562 -27.91 29.90 -27.47
C LEU A 562 -28.97 30.72 -28.22
N ASN A 563 -29.02 30.53 -29.55
CA ASN A 563 -29.88 31.35 -30.42
C ASN A 563 -31.22 30.68 -30.74
N SER A 564 -31.25 29.35 -30.79
CA SER A 564 -32.44 28.56 -31.11
C SER A 564 -32.92 27.73 -29.91
N ASP A 565 -34.14 27.21 -30.01
CA ASP A 565 -34.70 26.31 -29.01
C ASP A 565 -33.94 24.98 -28.95
N GLU A 566 -33.46 24.50 -30.10
CA GLU A 566 -32.60 23.32 -30.19
C GLU A 566 -31.23 23.53 -29.53
N ASP A 567 -30.61 24.71 -29.71
CA ASP A 567 -29.36 25.06 -29.02
C ASP A 567 -29.55 25.00 -27.50
N LYS A 568 -30.66 25.57 -27.01
CA LYS A 568 -30.99 25.61 -25.58
C LYS A 568 -31.30 24.24 -25.02
N ALA A 569 -32.05 23.41 -25.74
CA ALA A 569 -32.39 22.04 -25.33
C ALA A 569 -31.14 21.16 -25.21
N VAL A 570 -30.25 21.19 -26.20
CA VAL A 570 -28.97 20.44 -26.14
C VAL A 570 -28.06 20.98 -25.03
N MET A 571 -27.98 22.31 -24.86
CA MET A 571 -27.21 22.90 -23.77
C MET A 571 -27.76 22.51 -22.40
N GLN A 572 -29.08 22.48 -22.23
CA GLN A 572 -29.69 22.09 -20.96
C GLN A 572 -29.42 20.62 -20.62
N GLU A 573 -29.56 19.71 -21.59
CA GLU A 573 -29.17 18.29 -21.42
C GLU A 573 -27.71 18.18 -20.97
N ALA A 574 -26.81 18.88 -21.66
CA ALA A 574 -25.37 18.82 -21.39
C ALA A 574 -24.99 19.43 -20.03
N VAL A 575 -25.52 20.60 -19.68
CA VAL A 575 -25.22 21.27 -18.40
C VAL A 575 -25.77 20.44 -17.23
N ARG A 576 -26.98 19.87 -17.34
CA ARG A 576 -27.52 18.97 -16.31
C ARG A 576 -26.62 17.75 -16.09
N ALA A 577 -26.17 17.12 -17.17
CA ALA A 577 -25.25 15.98 -17.07
C ALA A 577 -23.89 16.38 -16.49
N VAL A 578 -23.32 17.54 -16.88
CA VAL A 578 -22.06 18.06 -16.30
C VAL A 578 -22.19 18.27 -14.81
N VAL A 579 -23.29 18.89 -14.35
CA VAL A 579 -23.55 19.11 -12.92
C VAL A 579 -23.58 17.76 -12.19
N LEU A 580 -24.35 16.79 -12.67
CA LEU A 580 -24.44 15.46 -12.05
C LEU A 580 -23.10 14.72 -12.03
N MET A 581 -22.34 14.76 -13.13
CA MET A 581 -21.01 14.14 -13.23
C MET A 581 -19.99 14.77 -12.28
N LEU A 582 -20.11 16.07 -12.00
CA LEU A 582 -19.25 16.79 -11.07
C LEU A 582 -19.69 16.68 -9.61
N THR A 583 -20.94 16.30 -9.30
CA THR A 583 -21.48 16.24 -7.93
C THR A 583 -20.60 15.45 -6.95
N PRO A 584 -20.03 14.28 -7.29
CA PRO A 584 -19.13 13.56 -6.36
C PRO A 584 -17.86 14.35 -5.98
N ILE A 585 -17.46 15.31 -6.82
CA ILE A 585 -16.19 16.03 -6.74
C ILE A 585 -16.40 17.43 -6.18
N THR A 586 -17.35 18.20 -6.73
CA THR A 586 -17.69 19.58 -6.34
C THR A 586 -19.16 19.69 -5.89
N PRO A 587 -19.55 19.05 -4.78
CA PRO A 587 -20.95 18.90 -4.41
C PRO A 587 -21.66 20.22 -4.10
N HIS A 588 -20.97 21.22 -3.54
CA HIS A 588 -21.60 22.47 -3.09
C HIS A 588 -22.05 23.33 -4.29
N LEU A 589 -21.16 23.50 -5.27
CA LEU A 589 -21.43 24.13 -6.54
C LEU A 589 -22.55 23.36 -7.26
N CYS A 590 -22.42 22.03 -7.36
CA CYS A 590 -23.37 21.23 -8.11
C CYS A 590 -24.78 21.26 -7.49
N HIS A 591 -24.90 21.21 -6.17
CA HIS A 591 -26.18 21.33 -5.47
C HIS A 591 -26.85 22.68 -5.78
N HIS A 592 -26.09 23.79 -5.68
CA HIS A 592 -26.61 25.11 -6.04
C HIS A 592 -27.03 25.20 -7.52
N LEU A 593 -26.15 24.77 -8.44
CA LEU A 593 -26.44 24.83 -9.87
C LEU A 593 -27.63 23.95 -10.26
N TRP A 594 -27.78 22.79 -9.64
CA TRP A 594 -28.89 21.88 -9.91
C TRP A 594 -30.24 22.51 -9.57
N GLN A 595 -30.35 23.20 -8.43
CA GLN A 595 -31.57 23.95 -8.06
C GLN A 595 -31.90 25.03 -9.11
N VAL A 596 -30.90 25.79 -9.55
CA VAL A 596 -31.10 26.90 -10.50
C VAL A 596 -31.46 26.40 -11.89
N ILE A 597 -30.87 25.30 -12.38
CA ILE A 597 -31.10 24.79 -13.74
C ILE A 597 -32.36 23.91 -13.84
N SER A 598 -32.69 23.14 -12.80
CA SER A 598 -33.84 22.23 -12.83
C SER A 598 -35.18 22.93 -12.62
N GLY A 599 -35.17 24.10 -11.95
CA GLY A 599 -36.40 24.79 -11.53
C GLY A 599 -37.26 23.96 -10.59
N SER A 600 -36.68 22.95 -9.93
CA SER A 600 -37.35 22.03 -9.02
C SER A 600 -36.66 22.03 -7.66
N ASP A 601 -37.42 21.79 -6.60
CA ASP A 601 -36.90 21.60 -5.23
C ASP A 601 -36.24 20.22 -5.02
N VAL A 602 -35.95 19.48 -6.10
CA VAL A 602 -35.27 18.18 -6.01
C VAL A 602 -33.79 18.43 -5.76
N ASN A 603 -33.28 17.86 -4.68
CA ASN A 603 -31.87 17.98 -4.38
C ASN A 603 -31.02 17.15 -5.36
N VAL A 604 -29.78 17.58 -5.60
CA VAL A 604 -28.89 16.89 -6.55
C VAL A 604 -28.54 15.47 -6.11
N GLU A 605 -28.55 15.21 -4.80
CA GLU A 605 -28.31 13.88 -4.21
C GLU A 605 -29.42 12.87 -4.50
N ASP A 606 -30.65 13.33 -4.78
CA ASP A 606 -31.78 12.47 -5.16
C ASP A 606 -31.86 12.27 -6.68
N ALA A 607 -31.04 12.97 -7.44
CA ALA A 607 -31.01 12.86 -8.89
C ALA A 607 -30.28 11.58 -9.34
N SER A 608 -30.83 10.91 -10.36
CA SER A 608 -30.17 9.76 -10.96
C SER A 608 -28.91 10.15 -11.72
N TRP A 609 -27.89 9.30 -11.65
CA TRP A 609 -26.68 9.42 -12.47
C TRP A 609 -27.03 9.49 -13.97
N PRO A 610 -26.39 10.35 -14.78
CA PRO A 610 -26.71 10.46 -16.20
C PRO A 610 -26.41 9.15 -16.93
N VAL A 611 -27.34 8.72 -17.78
CA VAL A 611 -27.25 7.48 -18.56
C VAL A 611 -26.94 7.82 -20.02
N VAL A 612 -26.10 6.98 -20.63
CA VAL A 612 -25.74 7.09 -22.04
C VAL A 612 -26.97 6.81 -22.92
N ASP A 613 -27.22 7.70 -23.87
CA ASP A 613 -28.15 7.49 -24.99
C ASP A 613 -27.36 6.89 -26.18
N ASP A 614 -27.47 5.58 -26.38
CA ASP A 614 -26.78 4.86 -27.46
C ASP A 614 -27.13 5.42 -28.85
N SER A 615 -28.32 6.01 -29.02
CA SER A 615 -28.71 6.62 -30.30
C SER A 615 -27.91 7.90 -30.60
N ALA A 616 -27.48 8.63 -29.57
CA ALA A 616 -26.63 9.80 -29.71
C ALA A 616 -25.17 9.44 -30.08
N LEU A 617 -24.74 8.21 -29.79
CA LEU A 617 -23.40 7.72 -30.12
C LEU A 617 -23.23 7.36 -31.60
N VAL A 618 -24.33 7.14 -32.33
CA VAL A 618 -24.29 6.80 -33.75
C VAL A 618 -23.63 7.93 -34.54
N GLU A 619 -22.56 7.58 -35.26
CA GLU A 619 -21.90 8.46 -36.21
C GLU A 619 -22.53 8.25 -37.58
N ASP A 620 -22.96 9.35 -38.23
CA ASP A 620 -23.43 9.31 -39.62
C ASP A 620 -22.23 9.25 -40.60
N GLU A 621 -21.07 9.72 -40.16
CA GLU A 621 -19.83 9.81 -40.93
C GLU A 621 -18.60 9.51 -40.05
N LYS A 622 -17.56 8.90 -40.65
CA LYS A 622 -16.29 8.53 -39.99
C LYS A 622 -15.11 9.22 -40.67
N LEU A 623 -14.16 9.69 -39.86
CA LEU A 623 -12.89 10.22 -40.34
C LEU A 623 -11.87 9.08 -40.50
N ILE A 624 -11.44 8.82 -41.74
CA ILE A 624 -10.43 7.82 -42.06
C ILE A 624 -9.08 8.52 -42.29
N ILE A 625 -8.07 8.09 -41.54
CA ILE A 625 -6.69 8.51 -41.78
C ILE A 625 -6.11 7.70 -42.93
N VAL A 626 -5.67 8.39 -43.99
CA VAL A 626 -5.07 7.75 -45.17
C VAL A 626 -3.55 7.89 -45.12
N GLN A 627 -2.86 6.76 -45.18
CA GLN A 627 -1.42 6.65 -45.14
C GLN A 627 -0.86 6.04 -46.43
N VAL A 628 0.37 6.42 -46.77
CA VAL A 628 1.18 5.73 -47.79
C VAL A 628 2.48 5.29 -47.14
N ASN A 629 2.77 3.99 -47.16
CA ASN A 629 3.92 3.37 -46.48
C ASN A 629 4.04 3.82 -45.01
N GLY A 630 2.92 3.84 -44.28
CA GLY A 630 2.85 4.20 -42.86
C GLY A 630 2.92 5.70 -42.54
N LYS A 631 3.07 6.59 -43.54
CA LYS A 631 3.07 8.04 -43.34
C LYS A 631 1.72 8.65 -43.71
N VAL A 632 1.14 9.48 -42.84
CA VAL A 632 -0.15 10.15 -43.10
C VAL A 632 -0.03 11.10 -44.29
N ARG A 633 -0.96 10.97 -45.23
CA ARG A 633 -1.04 11.76 -46.48
C ARG A 633 -2.36 12.49 -46.66
N ALA A 634 -3.46 11.94 -46.14
CA ALA A 634 -4.75 12.60 -46.18
C ALA A 634 -5.62 12.19 -44.97
N LYS A 635 -6.70 12.93 -44.78
CA LYS A 635 -7.81 12.55 -43.92
C LYS A 635 -9.08 12.69 -44.77
N ILE A 636 -9.87 11.63 -44.88
CA ILE A 636 -11.11 11.62 -45.66
C ILE A 636 -12.28 11.34 -44.72
N THR A 637 -13.39 12.03 -44.92
CA THR A 637 -14.64 11.76 -44.20
C THR A 637 -15.55 10.94 -45.11
N VAL A 638 -16.07 9.82 -44.60
CA VAL A 638 -16.91 8.86 -45.34
C VAL A 638 -18.17 8.56 -44.54
N ALA A 639 -19.23 8.07 -45.18
CA ALA A 639 -20.41 7.58 -44.46
C ALA A 639 -20.01 6.48 -43.46
N ALA A 640 -20.66 6.41 -42.29
CA ALA A 640 -20.25 5.47 -41.25
C ALA A 640 -20.42 4.00 -41.63
N ASP A 641 -21.30 3.72 -42.58
CA ASP A 641 -21.58 2.44 -43.23
C ASP A 641 -20.86 2.28 -44.58
N ALA A 642 -19.96 3.21 -44.95
CA ALA A 642 -19.22 3.14 -46.20
C ALA A 642 -18.47 1.81 -46.31
N SER A 643 -18.62 1.15 -47.47
CA SER A 643 -17.96 -0.12 -47.75
C SER A 643 -16.45 0.06 -47.78
N LYS A 644 -15.71 -1.03 -47.56
CA LYS A 644 -14.25 -1.01 -47.68
C LYS A 644 -13.85 -0.48 -49.06
N GLU A 645 -14.54 -0.93 -50.10
CA GLU A 645 -14.30 -0.59 -51.49
C GLU A 645 -14.46 0.91 -51.75
N ASP A 646 -15.50 1.54 -51.17
CA ASP A 646 -15.72 2.98 -51.29
C ASP A 646 -14.62 3.79 -50.60
N VAL A 647 -14.19 3.36 -49.41
CA VAL A 647 -13.12 4.02 -48.66
C VAL A 647 -11.78 3.88 -49.38
N GLU A 648 -11.48 2.69 -49.92
CA GLU A 648 -10.28 2.45 -50.73
C GLU A 648 -10.28 3.32 -51.98
N ALA A 649 -11.40 3.39 -52.71
CA ALA A 649 -11.54 4.21 -53.90
C ALA A 649 -11.34 5.72 -53.59
N LEU A 650 -11.96 6.22 -52.51
CA LEU A 650 -11.80 7.61 -52.08
C LEU A 650 -10.36 7.93 -51.64
N GLY A 651 -9.72 7.00 -50.93
CA GLY A 651 -8.35 7.16 -50.47
C GLY A 651 -7.32 7.13 -51.61
N LEU A 652 -7.48 6.20 -52.55
CA LEU A 652 -6.60 6.06 -53.71
C LEU A 652 -6.69 7.22 -54.69
N ASN A 653 -7.89 7.80 -54.84
CA ASN A 653 -8.12 8.95 -55.72
C ASN A 653 -7.88 10.31 -55.02
N ASN A 654 -7.46 10.32 -53.75
CA ASN A 654 -7.18 11.56 -53.06
C ASN A 654 -5.91 12.23 -53.64
N GLU A 655 -6.00 13.49 -54.04
CA GLU A 655 -4.89 14.23 -54.66
C GLU A 655 -3.59 14.22 -53.83
N SER A 656 -3.70 14.23 -52.49
CA SER A 656 -2.53 14.21 -51.61
C SER A 656 -1.92 12.82 -51.46
N VAL A 657 -2.69 11.77 -51.71
CA VAL A 657 -2.23 10.37 -51.74
C VAL A 657 -1.62 10.05 -53.11
N LEU A 658 -2.27 10.48 -54.20
CA LEU A 658 -1.81 10.28 -55.57
C LEU A 658 -0.37 10.73 -55.79
N LYS A 659 0.05 11.86 -55.19
CA LYS A 659 1.44 12.34 -55.24
C LYS A 659 2.50 11.34 -54.77
N PHE A 660 2.12 10.33 -53.98
CA PHE A 660 3.01 9.33 -53.42
C PHE A 660 2.77 7.92 -53.99
N THR A 661 1.70 7.73 -54.75
CA THR A 661 1.34 6.45 -55.38
C THR A 661 1.45 6.49 -56.90
N ASP A 662 1.47 7.67 -57.52
CA ASP A 662 1.60 7.84 -58.97
C ASP A 662 2.94 7.31 -59.47
N GLY A 663 2.90 6.50 -60.53
CA GLY A 663 4.06 5.76 -61.05
C GLY A 663 4.55 4.58 -60.20
N ASN A 664 4.00 4.35 -59.00
CA ASN A 664 4.38 3.24 -58.12
C ASN A 664 3.38 2.07 -58.24
N THR A 665 3.87 0.84 -58.00
CA THR A 665 3.01 -0.34 -57.95
C THR A 665 2.39 -0.46 -56.57
N ILE A 666 1.05 -0.44 -56.49
CA ILE A 666 0.35 -0.71 -55.22
C ILE A 666 0.43 -2.21 -54.92
N ARG A 667 1.16 -2.55 -53.85
CA ARG A 667 1.39 -3.94 -53.42
C ARG A 667 0.29 -4.45 -52.52
N LYS A 668 -0.22 -3.59 -51.64
CA LYS A 668 -1.19 -3.96 -50.61
C LYS A 668 -1.94 -2.73 -50.14
N VAL A 669 -3.22 -2.91 -49.85
CA VAL A 669 -4.05 -1.93 -49.15
C VAL A 669 -4.50 -2.56 -47.84
N ILE A 670 -4.29 -1.84 -46.74
CA ILE A 670 -4.66 -2.26 -45.39
C ILE A 670 -5.72 -1.31 -44.88
N TYR A 671 -6.94 -1.81 -44.76
CA TYR A 671 -8.06 -1.08 -44.20
C TYR A 671 -8.38 -1.58 -42.80
N ILE A 672 -8.36 -0.68 -41.82
CA ILE A 672 -8.91 -0.88 -40.49
C ILE A 672 -10.28 -0.18 -40.48
N PRO A 673 -11.40 -0.93 -40.42
CA PRO A 673 -12.75 -0.40 -40.51
C PRO A 673 -12.97 0.83 -39.62
N GLY A 674 -13.43 1.91 -40.23
CA GLY A 674 -13.78 3.15 -39.54
C GLY A 674 -12.61 3.97 -38.96
N LYS A 675 -11.35 3.60 -39.21
CA LYS A 675 -10.18 4.31 -38.66
C LYS A 675 -9.11 4.68 -39.68
N LEU A 676 -8.65 3.70 -40.47
CA LEU A 676 -7.36 3.85 -41.16
C LEU A 676 -7.34 3.11 -42.48
N LEU A 677 -6.77 3.76 -43.48
CA LEU A 677 -6.45 3.18 -44.79
C LEU A 677 -4.96 3.39 -45.05
N ASN A 678 -4.17 2.32 -45.08
CA ASN A 678 -2.74 2.39 -45.39
C ASN A 678 -2.46 1.70 -46.72
N ILE A 679 -1.89 2.46 -47.65
CA ILE A 679 -1.56 2.03 -49.00
C ILE A 679 -0.05 1.76 -49.06
N VAL A 680 0.31 0.52 -49.36
CA VAL A 680 1.70 0.10 -49.54
C VAL A 680 2.02 0.16 -51.03
N ALA A 681 2.89 1.09 -51.42
CA ALA A 681 3.26 1.35 -52.80
C ALA A 681 4.79 1.45 -52.96
N ASN A 682 5.34 0.84 -54.01
CA ASN A 682 6.79 0.88 -54.31
C ASN A 682 7.13 0.81 -55.79
#